data_AF-A0A654BXE2-F1
#
_entry.id   AF-A0A654BXE2-F1
#
_cell.length_a   1.000
_cell.length_b   1.000
_cell.length_c   1.000
_cell.angle_alpha   90.00
_cell.angle_beta   90.00
_cell.angle_gamma   90.00
#
_symmetry.space_group_name_H-M   'P 1'
#
loop_
_entity.id
_entity.type
_entity.pdbx_description
1 polymer ?
#
loop_
_entity_poly.entity_id
_entity_poly.type
_entity_poly.pdbx_seq_one_letter_code
_entity_poly.pdbx_strand_id
1 'polypeptide(L)'
;MVARTSSPAVRPRTGRGIVLVIAAAIGALGLVGALAPVEHGLRTMRDAVRDKPASGELHIVEIDARSLKSVDRWPWPRSEHARLIDALTHAGARTIAFDVDFSSRSTPAEDTALAKALARAGGGVILPTLRQAGSARRSDLIESLPIAPLREHSFLGAVSILPDADGYVRSAPLGIITAGTPRPSLSTMLANRAGTAFVDFPIDFAIDPATIPRYSFVDVSRGGQASALAGKDVLIGATAVEMGDRYAVPRYGVIPGVVIQALAAETLRNGIPRRIPALLFLIVGLIGAWWAIGAARLRQIALRAATVTIVGLATLTALEEFAALTGAITPALLALWSAAMLRMMVVLLADRRAAARIDAESGLANRVALREAERGAAVIAGVIDRYDEIAATLGSDRMGGFMARLGERLAPAVGATIHRIEERVIAWSSADGPGEEAMDRLRTLLLHPIEIDGRRIDVRIALGVARHDTGGSTTAIDAAAAAASKALERGVFWADAMVDADDGGLDTLSLMGELDTAIDRGDIAVHYQPKLALASGRIESAEALVRWTHPLRGPIRPDLFIPLAERHDRIDRLTLAVTRAALDTLQKATAVSIAVNLSAKLLADARFNRALDDLLGDYGPQVDRLIFEVTESAAMADMDAAVAALEAYRARGITISMDDYGTGQSTLSYLRRLPIAELKIDRMFVQHAHVNADDAVLVRSTIELAHQLGIRVVAEGVEDQGCLDFLRDCGCDYVQGWLVGKPVPQADFLAAIPPAQQAA
;
A
#
# COMPACT_ATOMS: atom_id res chain seq x y z
N MET A 1 -23.77 10.13 -14.81
CA MET A 1 -22.77 11.08 -15.34
C MET A 1 -22.46 12.09 -14.24
N VAL A 2 -21.59 11.74 -13.29
CA VAL A 2 -21.32 12.55 -12.09
C VAL A 2 -20.09 13.42 -12.32
N ALA A 3 -20.22 14.73 -12.10
CA ALA A 3 -19.13 15.67 -12.27
C ALA A 3 -18.08 15.48 -11.17
N ARG A 4 -16.88 15.00 -11.54
CA ARG A 4 -15.71 15.06 -10.66
C ARG A 4 -15.34 16.54 -10.47
N THR A 5 -15.74 17.12 -9.34
CA THR A 5 -15.28 18.43 -8.89
C THR A 5 -13.76 18.39 -8.70
N SER A 6 -13.05 18.98 -9.66
CA SER A 6 -11.59 19.00 -9.66
C SER A 6 -11.08 19.97 -8.60
N SER A 7 -10.86 19.48 -7.38
CA SER A 7 -10.09 20.20 -6.37
C SER A 7 -8.74 20.63 -6.98
N PRO A 8 -8.31 21.90 -6.81
CA PRO A 8 -7.11 22.40 -7.44
C PRO A 8 -5.89 21.72 -6.82
N ALA A 9 -5.34 20.73 -7.53
CA ALA A 9 -4.17 19.98 -7.10
C ALA A 9 -3.03 20.95 -6.74
N VAL A 10 -2.78 21.09 -5.42
CA VAL A 10 -1.71 21.91 -4.85
C VAL A 10 -0.40 21.39 -5.42
N ARG A 11 0.12 22.07 -6.46
CA ARG A 11 1.33 21.64 -7.16
C ARG A 11 2.50 21.78 -6.18
N PRO A 12 3.18 20.69 -5.78
CA PRO A 12 4.40 20.80 -5.00
C PRO A 12 5.49 21.46 -5.87
N ARG A 13 5.65 22.78 -5.75
CA ARG A 13 6.64 23.58 -6.49
C ARG A 13 8.08 23.16 -6.16
N THR A 14 8.29 22.55 -4.99
CA THR A 14 9.59 22.26 -4.36
C THR A 14 10.36 21.06 -4.92
N GLY A 15 9.77 20.22 -5.79
CA GLY A 15 10.43 18.99 -6.25
C GLY A 15 11.37 19.11 -7.46
N ARG A 16 11.19 20.11 -8.35
CA ARG A 16 11.82 20.08 -9.69
C ARG A 16 13.32 20.34 -9.71
N GLY A 17 13.81 21.26 -8.87
CA GLY A 17 15.24 21.59 -8.79
C GLY A 17 16.07 20.39 -8.36
N ILE A 18 15.66 19.72 -7.28
CA ILE A 18 16.34 18.52 -6.75
C ILE A 18 16.38 17.40 -7.80
N VAL A 19 15.27 17.13 -8.48
CA VAL A 19 15.21 16.14 -9.58
C VAL A 19 16.21 16.48 -10.69
N LEU A 20 16.33 17.76 -11.09
CA LEU A 20 17.26 18.19 -12.13
C LEU A 20 18.73 18.07 -11.69
N VAL A 21 19.05 18.37 -10.42
CA VAL A 21 20.41 18.22 -9.87
C VAL A 21 20.84 16.76 -9.83
N ILE A 22 19.98 15.86 -9.36
CA ILE A 22 20.26 14.40 -9.35
C ILE A 22 20.44 13.90 -10.79
N ALA A 23 19.58 14.33 -11.71
CA ALA A 23 19.67 13.99 -13.12
C ALA A 23 20.95 14.51 -13.80
N ALA A 24 21.44 15.69 -13.42
CA ALA A 24 22.72 16.22 -13.90
C ALA A 24 23.90 15.37 -13.42
N ALA A 25 23.88 14.92 -12.15
CA ALA A 25 24.92 14.02 -11.61
C ALA A 25 24.91 12.65 -12.31
N ILE A 26 23.72 12.08 -12.58
CA ILE A 26 23.60 10.81 -13.33
C ILE A 26 24.03 11.00 -14.79
N GLY A 27 23.66 12.10 -15.44
CA GLY A 27 24.09 12.44 -16.80
C GLY A 27 25.60 12.65 -16.92
N ALA A 28 26.25 13.16 -15.87
CA ALA A 28 27.70 13.32 -15.80
C ALA A 28 28.46 11.98 -15.86
N LEU A 29 27.87 10.87 -15.42
CA LEU A 29 28.46 9.52 -15.59
C LEU A 29 28.67 9.17 -17.08
N GLY A 30 27.79 9.68 -17.95
CA GLY A 30 27.93 9.54 -19.40
C GLY A 30 29.16 10.28 -19.96
N LEU A 31 29.63 11.36 -19.32
CA LEU A 31 30.81 12.11 -19.75
C LEU A 31 32.11 11.32 -19.54
N VAL A 32 32.13 10.41 -18.56
CA VAL A 32 33.27 9.54 -18.22
C VAL A 32 33.22 8.21 -19.01
N GLY A 33 32.26 8.05 -19.93
CA GLY A 33 32.15 6.85 -20.76
C GLY A 33 31.59 5.62 -20.03
N ALA A 34 30.99 5.76 -18.84
CA ALA A 34 30.47 4.65 -18.05
C ALA A 34 29.41 3.77 -18.78
N LEU A 35 28.83 4.30 -19.86
CA LEU A 35 27.88 3.60 -20.74
C LEU A 35 28.31 3.63 -22.22
N ALA A 36 29.62 3.61 -22.49
CA ALA A 36 30.17 3.53 -23.84
C ALA A 36 29.56 2.40 -24.72
N PRO A 37 29.29 1.17 -24.21
CA PRO A 37 28.63 0.13 -25.02
C PRO A 37 27.25 0.54 -25.54
N VAL A 38 26.49 1.32 -24.75
CA VAL A 38 25.17 1.83 -25.16
C VAL A 38 25.33 2.90 -26.23
N GLU A 39 26.30 3.80 -26.10
CA GLU A 39 26.60 4.80 -27.14
C GLU A 39 27.05 4.14 -28.45
N HIS A 40 27.93 3.12 -28.38
CA HIS A 40 28.37 2.38 -29.56
C HIS A 40 27.21 1.64 -30.24
N GLY A 41 26.30 1.06 -29.47
CA GLY A 41 25.06 0.47 -29.99
C GLY A 41 24.17 1.51 -30.68
N LEU A 42 23.88 2.63 -30.02
CA LEU A 42 23.10 3.74 -30.59
C LEU A 42 23.72 4.28 -31.88
N ARG A 43 25.05 4.50 -31.89
CA ARG A 43 25.76 4.95 -33.09
C ARG A 43 25.67 3.92 -34.23
N THR A 44 25.82 2.63 -33.94
CA THR A 44 25.66 1.56 -34.96
C THR A 44 24.25 1.56 -35.56
N MET A 45 23.22 1.84 -34.74
CA MET A 45 21.84 2.03 -35.23
C MET A 45 21.68 3.29 -36.10
N ARG A 46 22.31 4.42 -35.73
CA ARG A 46 22.32 5.64 -36.56
C ARG A 46 23.02 5.41 -37.90
N ASP A 47 24.17 4.74 -37.89
CA ASP A 47 24.95 4.39 -39.10
C ASP A 47 24.12 3.50 -40.04
N ALA A 48 23.36 2.53 -39.50
CA ALA A 48 22.45 1.69 -40.30
C ALA A 48 21.23 2.44 -40.88
N VAL A 49 20.81 3.56 -40.28
CA VAL A 49 19.75 4.44 -40.82
C VAL A 49 20.28 5.37 -41.91
N ARG A 50 21.57 5.70 -41.89
CA ARG A 50 22.25 6.58 -42.87
C ARG A 50 22.85 5.83 -44.07
N ASP A 51 22.43 4.58 -44.29
CA ASP A 51 23.06 3.68 -45.25
C ASP A 51 23.28 4.27 -46.64
N LYS A 52 24.50 4.16 -47.17
CA LYS A 52 24.90 4.81 -48.43
C LYS A 52 26.05 4.07 -49.14
N PRO A 53 26.12 4.14 -50.48
CA PRO A 53 27.24 3.60 -51.24
C PRO A 53 28.51 4.43 -51.02
N ALA A 54 29.66 3.83 -51.31
CA ALA A 54 30.94 4.53 -51.49
C ALA A 54 30.90 5.44 -52.73
N SER A 55 31.82 6.41 -52.80
CA SER A 55 31.87 7.40 -53.89
C SER A 55 32.19 6.83 -55.27
N GLY A 56 32.75 5.62 -55.33
CA GLY A 56 33.27 5.02 -56.56
C GLY A 56 34.57 5.67 -57.06
N GLU A 57 35.23 6.52 -56.27
CA GLU A 57 36.53 7.13 -56.62
C GLU A 57 37.74 6.31 -56.14
N LEU A 58 37.56 5.54 -55.06
CA LEU A 58 38.54 4.58 -54.54
C LEU A 58 38.20 3.16 -55.00
N HIS A 59 39.18 2.44 -55.54
CA HIS A 59 39.08 1.06 -55.98
C HIS A 59 40.15 0.21 -55.26
N ILE A 60 39.82 -1.02 -54.88
CA ILE A 60 40.75 -1.93 -54.20
C ILE A 60 41.31 -2.96 -55.19
N VAL A 61 42.63 -3.13 -55.21
CA VAL A 61 43.29 -4.28 -55.84
C VAL A 61 43.66 -5.27 -54.76
N GLU A 62 42.92 -6.37 -54.73
CA GLU A 62 42.93 -7.36 -53.66
C GLU A 62 44.05 -8.39 -53.84
N ILE A 63 44.89 -8.53 -52.81
CA ILE A 63 45.68 -9.74 -52.59
C ILE A 63 44.72 -10.80 -52.02
N ASP A 64 44.01 -11.42 -52.96
CA ASP A 64 43.00 -12.45 -52.73
C ASP A 64 43.61 -13.87 -52.78
N ALA A 65 42.83 -14.87 -52.39
CA ALA A 65 43.28 -16.27 -52.39
C ALA A 65 43.60 -16.79 -53.80
N ARG A 66 42.98 -16.22 -54.85
CA ARG A 66 43.32 -16.50 -56.26
C ARG A 66 44.75 -16.05 -56.56
N SER A 67 45.09 -14.81 -56.20
CA SER A 67 46.39 -14.23 -56.46
C SER A 67 47.48 -14.96 -55.68
N LEU A 68 47.27 -15.25 -54.40
CA LEU A 68 48.21 -16.05 -53.58
C LEU A 68 48.51 -17.40 -54.25
N LYS A 69 47.48 -18.16 -54.61
CA LYS A 69 47.61 -19.46 -55.30
C LYS A 69 48.26 -19.34 -56.68
N SER A 70 48.09 -18.22 -57.38
CA SER A 70 48.62 -18.03 -58.74
C SER A 70 50.11 -17.69 -58.81
N VAL A 71 50.67 -17.18 -57.70
CA VAL A 71 52.08 -16.79 -57.57
C VAL A 71 52.88 -17.83 -56.76
N ASP A 72 52.18 -18.66 -55.97
CA ASP A 72 52.67 -19.88 -55.28
C ASP A 72 53.90 -19.69 -54.38
N ARG A 73 53.95 -18.53 -53.71
CA ARG A 73 54.97 -18.11 -52.73
C ARG A 73 54.44 -16.95 -51.91
N TRP A 74 54.91 -16.77 -50.68
CA TRP A 74 54.74 -15.53 -49.90
C TRP A 74 55.92 -15.35 -48.93
N PRO A 75 56.49 -14.14 -48.74
CA PRO A 75 56.19 -12.89 -49.46
C PRO A 75 56.45 -12.97 -50.97
N TRP A 76 55.72 -12.18 -51.76
CA TRP A 76 55.96 -12.12 -53.21
C TRP A 76 57.27 -11.40 -53.54
N PRO A 77 57.97 -11.84 -54.60
CA PRO A 77 59.05 -11.07 -55.17
C PRO A 77 58.58 -9.70 -55.67
N ARG A 78 59.47 -8.74 -55.54
CA ARG A 78 59.28 -7.32 -55.83
C ARG A 78 58.89 -7.08 -57.29
N SER A 79 59.27 -7.98 -58.19
CA SER A 79 58.90 -8.01 -59.62
C SER A 79 57.42 -8.28 -59.90
N GLU A 80 56.64 -8.85 -58.98
CA GLU A 80 55.17 -8.91 -59.09
C GLU A 80 54.56 -7.52 -58.80
N HIS A 81 55.00 -6.87 -57.71
CA HIS A 81 54.56 -5.52 -57.35
C HIS A 81 54.99 -4.47 -58.38
N ALA A 82 56.19 -4.61 -58.95
CA ALA A 82 56.68 -3.77 -60.04
C ALA A 82 55.78 -3.86 -61.28
N ARG A 83 55.39 -5.07 -61.69
CA ARG A 83 54.44 -5.30 -62.79
C ARG A 83 53.07 -4.68 -62.53
N LEU A 84 52.55 -4.77 -61.31
CA LEU A 84 51.30 -4.09 -60.96
C LEU A 84 51.43 -2.57 -61.06
N ILE A 85 52.51 -1.98 -60.54
CA ILE A 85 52.74 -0.53 -60.64
C ILE A 85 52.82 -0.10 -62.10
N ASP A 86 53.62 -0.78 -62.93
CA ASP A 86 53.72 -0.46 -64.36
C ASP A 86 52.35 -0.55 -65.06
N ALA A 87 51.54 -1.58 -64.76
CA ALA A 87 50.20 -1.73 -65.32
C ALA A 87 49.22 -0.62 -64.88
N LEU A 88 49.22 -0.25 -63.61
CA LEU A 88 48.38 0.82 -63.05
C LEU A 88 48.80 2.21 -63.55
N THR A 89 50.10 2.48 -63.61
CA THR A 89 50.65 3.72 -64.18
C THR A 89 50.33 3.83 -65.67
N HIS A 90 50.47 2.74 -66.44
CA HIS A 90 50.12 2.73 -67.87
C HIS A 90 48.61 2.92 -68.11
N ALA A 91 47.76 2.36 -67.23
CA ALA A 91 46.31 2.58 -67.26
C ALA A 91 45.89 3.99 -66.79
N GLY A 92 46.81 4.79 -66.24
CA GLY A 92 46.51 6.15 -65.77
C GLY A 92 45.77 6.22 -64.44
N ALA A 93 46.03 5.30 -63.50
CA ALA A 93 45.57 5.43 -62.13
C ALA A 93 46.04 6.76 -61.50
N ARG A 94 45.14 7.45 -60.77
CA ARG A 94 45.41 8.78 -60.19
C ARG A 94 46.38 8.71 -59.00
N THR A 95 46.20 7.71 -58.15
CA THR A 95 47.02 7.43 -56.97
C THR A 95 47.19 5.93 -56.84
N ILE A 96 48.39 5.44 -56.51
CA ILE A 96 48.66 4.02 -56.25
C ILE A 96 49.13 3.89 -54.80
N ALA A 97 48.38 3.23 -53.93
CA ALA A 97 48.65 3.15 -52.50
C ALA A 97 48.81 1.70 -52.04
N PHE A 98 49.91 1.35 -51.39
CA PHE A 98 50.13 0.01 -50.84
C PHE A 98 49.85 -0.07 -49.34
N ASP A 99 49.12 -1.11 -48.94
CA ASP A 99 48.95 -1.60 -47.58
C ASP A 99 49.62 -2.99 -47.46
N VAL A 100 50.92 -3.02 -47.76
CA VAL A 100 51.78 -4.22 -47.81
C VAL A 100 53.18 -3.84 -47.31
N ASP A 101 53.75 -4.61 -46.38
CA ASP A 101 55.06 -4.28 -45.80
C ASP A 101 56.24 -4.43 -46.80
N PHE A 102 57.00 -3.34 -46.95
CA PHE A 102 58.22 -3.25 -47.76
C PHE A 102 59.49 -2.96 -46.93
N SER A 103 59.43 -3.15 -45.60
CA SER A 103 60.55 -2.90 -44.67
C SER A 103 61.65 -3.95 -44.70
N SER A 104 61.30 -5.19 -45.06
CA SER A 104 62.25 -6.30 -45.26
C SER A 104 62.98 -6.17 -46.60
N ARG A 105 64.23 -6.65 -46.66
CA ARG A 105 64.98 -6.79 -47.92
C ARG A 105 64.57 -8.04 -48.66
N SER A 106 64.50 -7.98 -49.98
CA SER A 106 64.40 -9.14 -50.86
C SER A 106 65.80 -9.52 -51.37
N THR A 107 65.92 -10.02 -52.61
CA THR A 107 67.22 -10.04 -53.30
C THR A 107 67.55 -8.64 -53.86
N PRO A 108 68.83 -8.27 -54.04
CA PRO A 108 69.20 -6.97 -54.60
C PRO A 108 68.62 -6.71 -56.00
N ALA A 109 68.46 -7.75 -56.83
CA ALA A 109 67.86 -7.65 -58.15
C ALA A 109 66.35 -7.34 -58.08
N GLU A 110 65.64 -8.02 -57.17
CA GLU A 110 64.21 -7.81 -56.92
C GLU A 110 63.95 -6.41 -56.34
N ASP A 111 64.65 -6.01 -55.28
CA ASP A 111 64.49 -4.67 -54.69
C ASP A 111 64.80 -3.55 -55.72
N THR A 112 65.80 -3.76 -56.60
CA THR A 112 66.10 -2.85 -57.72
C THR A 112 64.98 -2.81 -58.77
N ALA A 113 64.31 -3.92 -59.05
CA ALA A 113 63.23 -3.98 -60.03
C ALA A 113 62.03 -3.11 -59.59
N LEU A 114 61.66 -3.19 -58.30
CA LEU A 114 60.59 -2.35 -57.74
C LEU A 114 61.01 -0.88 -57.61
N ALA A 115 62.24 -0.58 -57.18
CA ALA A 115 62.75 0.80 -57.16
C ALA A 115 62.64 1.47 -58.54
N LYS A 116 62.96 0.74 -59.62
CA LYS A 116 62.83 1.23 -61.00
C LYS A 116 61.36 1.43 -61.43
N ALA A 117 60.41 0.62 -60.94
CA ALA A 117 58.99 0.81 -61.22
C ALA A 117 58.43 2.04 -60.49
N LEU A 118 58.80 2.24 -59.22
CA LEU A 118 58.46 3.44 -58.45
C LEU A 118 59.01 4.72 -59.11
N ALA A 119 60.26 4.67 -59.61
CA ALA A 119 60.85 5.78 -60.37
C ALA A 119 60.06 6.09 -61.67
N ARG A 120 59.63 5.07 -62.42
CA ARG A 120 58.79 5.24 -63.62
C ARG A 120 57.41 5.81 -63.29
N ALA A 121 56.85 5.48 -62.13
CA ALA A 121 55.57 6.01 -61.66
C ALA A 121 55.63 7.47 -61.19
N GLY A 122 56.80 8.13 -61.24
CA GLY A 122 56.93 9.58 -61.09
C GLY A 122 56.52 10.13 -59.72
N GLY A 123 56.55 9.30 -58.67
CA GLY A 123 56.09 9.66 -57.33
C GLY A 123 54.58 9.49 -57.08
N GLY A 124 53.80 8.99 -58.05
CA GLY A 124 52.37 8.68 -57.86
C GLY A 124 52.06 7.49 -56.92
N VAL A 125 53.09 6.90 -56.31
CA VAL A 125 52.98 5.70 -55.45
C VAL A 125 53.23 6.04 -53.99
N ILE A 126 52.32 5.60 -53.12
CA ILE A 126 52.42 5.69 -51.66
C ILE A 126 52.78 4.30 -51.12
N LEU A 127 53.90 4.21 -50.39
CA LEU A 127 54.29 3.02 -49.64
C LEU A 127 53.94 3.17 -48.15
N PRO A 128 53.61 2.07 -47.45
CA PRO A 128 53.14 2.14 -46.08
C PRO A 128 54.30 2.35 -45.10
N THR A 129 54.02 3.06 -44.01
CA THR A 129 54.81 3.00 -42.78
C THR A 129 53.98 2.35 -41.67
N LEU A 130 54.60 1.44 -40.92
CA LEU A 130 53.95 0.67 -39.88
C LEU A 130 54.49 1.08 -38.51
N ARG A 131 53.61 1.11 -37.51
CA ARG A 131 53.96 1.26 -36.10
C ARG A 131 53.16 0.23 -35.30
N GLN A 132 53.85 -0.75 -34.74
CA GLN A 132 53.26 -1.91 -34.05
C GLN A 132 53.88 -2.07 -32.66
N ALA A 133 53.16 -2.72 -31.74
CA ALA A 133 53.73 -3.08 -30.45
C ALA A 133 54.73 -4.25 -30.61
N GLY A 134 55.98 -4.07 -30.16
CA GLY A 134 57.04 -5.06 -30.32
C GLY A 134 56.92 -6.28 -29.40
N SER A 135 56.06 -6.23 -28.37
CA SER A 135 55.70 -7.40 -27.57
C SER A 135 54.35 -7.23 -26.87
N ALA A 136 53.72 -8.34 -26.48
CA ALA A 136 52.48 -8.34 -25.71
C ALA A 136 52.60 -7.78 -24.27
N ARG A 137 53.82 -7.41 -23.81
CA ARG A 137 54.09 -6.93 -22.45
C ARG A 137 55.01 -5.69 -22.40
N ARG A 138 54.94 -4.77 -23.36
CA ARG A 138 55.51 -3.40 -23.18
C ARG A 138 55.06 -2.39 -24.22
N SER A 139 55.25 -1.12 -23.86
CA SER A 139 55.07 0.09 -24.68
C SER A 139 56.10 0.28 -25.80
N ASP A 140 56.91 -0.73 -26.09
CA ASP A 140 58.00 -0.64 -27.05
C ASP A 140 57.40 -0.72 -28.47
N LEU A 141 57.26 0.44 -29.13
CA LEU A 141 56.72 0.53 -30.48
C LEU A 141 57.83 0.27 -31.50
N ILE A 142 57.66 -0.75 -32.34
CA ILE A 142 58.49 -0.99 -33.51
C ILE A 142 57.92 -0.18 -34.67
N GLU A 143 58.77 0.66 -35.25
CA GLU A 143 58.44 1.50 -36.41
C GLU A 143 59.16 0.96 -37.65
N SER A 144 58.39 0.46 -38.61
CA SER A 144 58.91 -0.11 -39.85
C SER A 144 58.68 0.85 -41.01
N LEU A 145 59.78 1.21 -41.69
CA LEU A 145 59.80 1.99 -42.92
C LEU A 145 60.19 1.08 -44.08
N PRO A 146 59.72 1.34 -45.32
CA PRO A 146 60.25 0.68 -46.51
C PRO A 146 61.78 0.83 -46.61
N ILE A 147 62.46 -0.14 -47.21
CA ILE A 147 63.92 -0.07 -47.42
C ILE A 147 64.30 1.20 -48.22
N ALA A 148 65.48 1.76 -47.94
CA ALA A 148 65.87 3.08 -48.49
C ALA A 148 65.70 3.23 -50.02
N PRO A 149 66.11 2.27 -50.88
CA PRO A 149 65.95 2.39 -52.33
C PRO A 149 64.51 2.49 -52.84
N LEU A 150 63.52 2.07 -52.04
CA LEU A 150 62.11 2.20 -52.39
C LEU A 150 61.55 3.57 -51.97
N ARG A 151 62.08 4.15 -50.88
CA ARG A 151 61.62 5.44 -50.33
C ARG A 151 62.03 6.65 -51.14
N GLU A 152 63.08 6.55 -51.96
CA GLU A 152 63.59 7.66 -52.78
C GLU A 152 62.63 8.09 -53.90
N HIS A 153 61.68 7.22 -54.27
CA HIS A 153 60.75 7.45 -55.38
C HIS A 153 59.27 7.23 -55.00
N SER A 154 58.94 7.29 -53.71
CA SER A 154 57.58 7.07 -53.20
C SER A 154 57.21 8.04 -52.09
N PHE A 155 55.93 8.37 -51.98
CA PHE A 155 55.39 8.96 -50.75
C PHE A 155 55.24 7.90 -49.65
N LEU A 156 55.15 8.35 -48.39
CA LEU A 156 55.06 7.47 -47.22
C LEU A 156 53.81 7.79 -46.40
N GLY A 157 52.88 6.85 -46.35
CA GLY A 157 51.61 6.98 -45.61
C GLY A 157 51.52 5.97 -44.47
N ALA A 158 51.09 6.39 -43.28
CA ALA A 158 50.99 5.49 -42.14
C ALA A 158 49.73 4.60 -42.22
N VAL A 159 49.88 3.27 -42.12
CA VAL A 159 48.77 2.30 -42.24
C VAL A 159 48.28 1.73 -40.91
N SER A 160 48.84 2.19 -39.78
CA SER A 160 48.56 1.56 -38.49
C SER A 160 47.15 1.87 -37.99
N ILE A 161 46.31 0.83 -37.96
CA ILE A 161 44.97 0.84 -37.38
C ILE A 161 45.06 0.30 -35.95
N LEU A 162 44.42 0.98 -35.01
CA LEU A 162 44.36 0.61 -33.59
C LEU A 162 42.91 0.34 -33.20
N PRO A 163 42.56 -0.89 -32.80
CA PRO A 163 41.25 -1.16 -32.20
C PRO A 163 41.06 -0.41 -30.88
N ASP A 164 39.80 -0.11 -30.56
CA ASP A 164 39.37 0.33 -29.24
C ASP A 164 39.63 -0.79 -28.20
N ALA A 165 39.50 -0.47 -26.90
CA ALA A 165 39.76 -1.41 -25.81
C ALA A 165 38.86 -2.67 -25.78
N ASP A 166 37.76 -2.68 -26.55
CA ASP A 166 36.87 -3.82 -26.74
C ASP A 166 37.14 -4.61 -28.04
N GLY A 167 38.24 -4.30 -28.75
CA GLY A 167 38.70 -5.01 -29.94
C GLY A 167 38.08 -4.55 -31.26
N TYR A 168 37.19 -3.57 -31.24
CA TYR A 168 36.57 -3.00 -32.45
C TYR A 168 37.33 -1.80 -32.98
N VAL A 169 37.51 -1.71 -34.30
CA VAL A 169 38.02 -0.50 -34.95
C VAL A 169 36.85 0.44 -35.24
N ARG A 170 36.85 1.63 -34.61
CA ARG A 170 35.81 2.67 -34.81
C ARG A 170 36.33 4.02 -35.31
N SER A 171 37.64 4.21 -35.27
CA SER A 171 38.34 5.45 -35.63
C SER A 171 39.61 5.12 -36.41
N ALA A 172 40.10 6.08 -37.18
CA ALA A 172 41.41 6.04 -37.83
C ALA A 172 42.19 7.34 -37.52
N PRO A 173 43.53 7.30 -37.46
CA PRO A 173 44.34 8.50 -37.31
C PRO A 173 44.37 9.32 -38.60
N LEU A 174 44.36 10.66 -38.51
CA LEU A 174 44.71 11.55 -39.63
C LEU A 174 46.22 11.51 -39.93
N GLY A 175 47.03 11.16 -38.93
CA GLY A 175 48.47 11.02 -39.07
C GLY A 175 49.11 10.37 -37.86
N ILE A 176 50.30 9.81 -38.05
CA ILE A 176 51.06 9.09 -37.02
C ILE A 176 52.53 9.53 -37.14
N ILE A 177 53.20 9.70 -35.99
CA ILE A 177 54.67 9.79 -35.99
C ILE A 177 55.24 8.39 -36.26
N THR A 178 56.10 8.29 -37.27
CA THR A 178 56.92 7.11 -37.57
C THR A 178 58.36 7.56 -37.85
N ALA A 179 59.36 6.87 -37.31
CA ALA A 179 60.77 7.25 -37.34
C ALA A 179 60.99 8.74 -37.02
N GLY A 180 60.39 9.21 -35.92
CA GLY A 180 60.45 10.61 -35.47
C GLY A 180 59.79 11.65 -36.40
N THR A 181 59.19 11.23 -37.52
CA THR A 181 58.58 12.12 -38.51
C THR A 181 57.05 12.01 -38.45
N PRO A 182 56.29 13.11 -38.29
CA PRO A 182 54.84 13.08 -38.46
C PRO A 182 54.48 12.83 -39.92
N ARG A 183 53.73 11.76 -40.21
CA ARG A 183 53.23 11.43 -41.55
C ARG A 183 51.69 11.38 -41.56
N PRO A 184 51.02 11.82 -42.63
CA PRO A 184 49.61 11.50 -42.84
C PRO A 184 49.37 9.99 -42.85
N SER A 185 48.16 9.55 -42.49
CA SER A 185 47.77 8.16 -42.69
C SER A 185 47.49 7.87 -44.17
N LEU A 186 47.57 6.60 -44.58
CA LEU A 186 47.32 6.19 -45.97
C LEU A 186 45.94 6.63 -46.47
N SER A 187 44.91 6.45 -45.64
CA SER A 187 43.55 6.91 -45.89
C SER A 187 43.42 8.43 -46.02
N THR A 188 44.19 9.19 -45.25
CA THR A 188 44.25 10.66 -45.35
C THR A 188 44.89 11.13 -46.66
N MET A 189 45.94 10.44 -47.12
CA MET A 189 46.58 10.74 -48.41
C MET A 189 45.65 10.39 -49.58
N LEU A 190 44.99 9.24 -49.54
CA LEU A 190 44.02 8.80 -50.55
C LEU A 190 42.79 9.73 -50.65
N ALA A 191 42.39 10.35 -49.54
CA ALA A 191 41.34 11.36 -49.52
C ALA A 191 41.82 12.77 -49.92
N ASN A 192 43.11 12.94 -50.26
CA ASN A 192 43.76 14.22 -50.52
C ASN A 192 43.51 15.27 -49.41
N ARG A 193 43.68 14.86 -48.15
CA ARG A 193 43.52 15.72 -46.96
C ARG A 193 44.87 15.96 -46.27
N ALA A 194 44.94 17.04 -45.50
CA ALA A 194 46.09 17.31 -44.65
C ALA A 194 46.08 16.39 -43.42
N GLY A 195 47.15 15.62 -43.22
CA GLY A 195 47.34 14.79 -42.04
C GLY A 195 47.83 15.58 -40.83
N THR A 196 47.24 15.33 -39.66
CA THR A 196 47.71 15.87 -38.38
C THR A 196 47.99 14.70 -37.44
N ALA A 197 49.21 14.62 -36.90
CA ALA A 197 49.58 13.54 -35.99
C ALA A 197 48.78 13.59 -34.68
N PHE A 198 48.47 12.42 -34.13
CA PHE A 198 47.71 12.25 -32.86
C PHE A 198 46.25 12.74 -32.88
N VAL A 199 45.70 13.04 -34.05
CA VAL A 199 44.28 13.40 -34.20
C VAL A 199 43.57 12.26 -34.92
N ASP A 200 42.68 11.58 -34.19
CA ASP A 200 41.84 10.51 -34.74
C ASP A 200 40.48 11.03 -35.16
N PHE A 201 39.96 10.47 -36.26
CA PHE A 201 38.61 10.71 -36.74
C PHE A 201 37.78 9.41 -36.70
N PRO A 202 36.47 9.50 -36.42
CA PRO A 202 35.58 8.34 -36.47
C PRO A 202 35.34 7.93 -37.93
N ILE A 203 35.40 6.62 -38.22
CA ILE A 203 35.08 6.06 -39.55
C ILE A 203 33.56 6.02 -39.72
N ASP A 204 33.04 6.37 -40.91
CA ASP A 204 31.60 6.36 -41.20
C ASP A 204 31.14 4.98 -41.70
N PHE A 205 30.66 4.13 -40.78
CA PHE A 205 30.11 2.79 -41.11
C PHE A 205 28.68 2.84 -41.69
N ALA A 206 28.16 4.03 -41.99
CA ALA A 206 27.02 4.16 -42.88
C ALA A 206 27.37 3.82 -44.34
N ILE A 207 28.65 3.94 -44.73
CA ILE A 207 29.15 3.57 -46.06
C ILE A 207 29.20 2.04 -46.18
N ASP A 208 28.60 1.47 -47.22
CA ASP A 208 28.63 0.01 -47.49
C ASP A 208 29.97 -0.42 -48.14
N PRO A 209 30.83 -1.21 -47.45
CA PRO A 209 32.11 -1.68 -48.01
C PRO A 209 31.95 -2.68 -49.16
N ALA A 210 30.76 -3.24 -49.40
CA ALA A 210 30.50 -4.07 -50.58
C ALA A 210 30.39 -3.26 -51.87
N THR A 211 30.08 -1.96 -51.77
CA THR A 211 29.98 -1.05 -52.94
C THR A 211 31.32 -0.50 -53.43
N ILE A 212 32.41 -0.71 -52.67
CA ILE A 212 33.77 -0.35 -53.09
C ILE A 212 34.25 -1.37 -54.14
N PRO A 213 34.55 -0.96 -55.39
CA PRO A 213 34.96 -1.88 -56.45
C PRO A 213 36.28 -2.60 -56.12
N ARG A 214 36.35 -3.90 -56.43
CA ARG A 214 37.46 -4.80 -56.08
C ARG A 214 37.92 -5.59 -57.29
N TYR A 215 39.24 -5.72 -57.45
CA TYR A 215 39.88 -6.38 -58.58
C TYR A 215 40.99 -7.31 -58.07
N SER A 216 41.12 -8.51 -58.62
CA SER A 216 42.16 -9.46 -58.20
C SER A 216 43.55 -8.96 -58.63
N PHE A 217 44.54 -8.98 -57.73
CA PHE A 217 45.91 -8.53 -58.02
C PHE A 217 46.50 -9.20 -59.26
N VAL A 218 46.31 -10.52 -59.41
CA VAL A 218 46.83 -11.28 -60.55
C VAL A 218 46.20 -10.86 -61.88
N ASP A 219 44.92 -10.47 -61.89
CA ASP A 219 44.21 -10.07 -63.11
C ASP A 219 44.75 -8.69 -63.57
N VAL A 220 44.88 -7.73 -62.64
CA VAL A 220 45.39 -6.37 -62.94
C VAL A 220 46.87 -6.35 -63.29
N SER A 221 47.72 -7.07 -62.56
CA SER A 221 49.17 -7.14 -62.82
C SER A 221 49.53 -7.82 -64.15
N ARG A 222 48.61 -8.59 -64.74
CA ARG A 222 48.72 -9.19 -66.09
C ARG A 222 48.05 -8.34 -67.18
N GLY A 223 47.61 -7.13 -66.85
CA GLY A 223 46.98 -6.16 -67.76
C GLY A 223 45.46 -6.34 -67.94
N GLY A 224 44.85 -7.36 -67.33
CA GLY A 224 43.40 -7.56 -67.35
C GLY A 224 42.70 -6.54 -66.44
N GLN A 225 41.60 -5.95 -66.90
CA GLN A 225 40.79 -4.98 -66.13
C GLN A 225 41.50 -3.68 -65.67
N ALA A 226 42.80 -3.52 -65.89
CA ALA A 226 43.56 -2.33 -65.48
C ALA A 226 42.96 -1.01 -66.00
N SER A 227 42.37 -1.01 -67.21
CA SER A 227 41.69 0.14 -67.80
C SER A 227 40.48 0.64 -66.99
N ALA A 228 39.88 -0.20 -66.13
CA ALA A 228 38.79 0.21 -65.24
C ALA A 228 39.26 1.07 -64.05
N LEU A 229 40.58 1.17 -63.85
CA LEU A 229 41.23 1.92 -62.77
C LEU A 229 41.78 3.29 -63.24
N ALA A 230 41.56 3.63 -64.52
CA ALA A 230 41.96 4.92 -65.09
C ALA A 230 41.30 6.09 -64.34
N GLY A 231 42.12 7.04 -63.88
CA GLY A 231 41.70 8.21 -63.10
C GLY A 231 41.26 7.92 -61.67
N LYS A 232 41.29 6.66 -61.21
CA LYS A 232 40.85 6.25 -59.87
C LYS A 232 42.00 6.24 -58.88
N ASP A 233 41.67 6.39 -57.61
CA ASP A 233 42.61 6.11 -56.53
C ASP A 233 42.60 4.60 -56.27
N VAL A 234 43.77 3.97 -56.27
CA VAL A 234 43.91 2.52 -56.21
C VAL A 234 44.63 2.13 -54.93
N LEU A 235 43.96 1.34 -54.09
CA LEU A 235 44.50 0.81 -52.84
C LEU A 235 44.79 -0.69 -53.00
N ILE A 236 46.03 -1.09 -52.80
CA ILE A 236 46.52 -2.47 -52.95
C ILE A 236 46.75 -3.05 -51.55
N GLY A 237 46.11 -4.16 -51.20
CA GLY A 237 46.29 -4.77 -49.89
C GLY A 237 45.66 -6.15 -49.70
N ALA A 238 45.84 -6.70 -48.50
CA ALA A 238 45.44 -8.05 -48.13
C ALA A 238 43.92 -8.21 -47.99
N THR A 239 43.32 -9.21 -48.65
CA THR A 239 41.93 -9.63 -48.37
C THR A 239 41.77 -11.12 -48.11
N ALA A 240 42.73 -11.93 -48.58
CA ALA A 240 42.83 -13.35 -48.25
C ALA A 240 42.90 -13.58 -46.73
N VAL A 241 42.09 -14.51 -46.23
CA VAL A 241 41.99 -14.82 -44.78
C VAL A 241 43.33 -15.29 -44.21
N GLU A 242 44.13 -15.99 -45.01
CA GLU A 242 45.46 -16.51 -44.68
C GLU A 242 46.47 -15.43 -44.27
N MET A 243 46.24 -14.16 -44.65
CA MET A 243 47.14 -13.05 -44.35
C MET A 243 46.92 -12.43 -42.96
N GLY A 244 45.85 -12.79 -42.26
CA GLY A 244 45.59 -12.36 -40.87
C GLY A 244 45.20 -10.89 -40.66
N ASP A 245 45.36 -10.01 -41.66
CA ASP A 245 44.98 -8.59 -41.59
C ASP A 245 43.45 -8.41 -41.62
N ARG A 246 42.78 -8.66 -40.49
CA ARG A 246 41.32 -8.53 -40.33
C ARG A 246 40.96 -8.03 -38.95
N TYR A 247 39.99 -7.12 -38.88
CA TYR A 247 39.54 -6.52 -37.61
C TYR A 247 38.02 -6.55 -37.49
N ALA A 248 37.53 -6.60 -36.25
CA ALA A 248 36.13 -6.38 -35.95
C ALA A 248 35.77 -4.90 -36.14
N VAL A 249 34.65 -4.62 -36.79
CA VAL A 249 34.09 -3.28 -36.99
C VAL A 249 32.61 -3.25 -36.63
N PRO A 250 32.06 -2.08 -36.24
CA PRO A 250 30.61 -1.90 -36.15
C PRO A 250 29.92 -2.30 -37.45
N ARG A 251 28.69 -2.80 -37.34
CA ARG A 251 27.77 -3.15 -38.44
C ARG A 251 28.19 -4.32 -39.36
N TYR A 252 29.46 -4.40 -39.78
CA TYR A 252 29.91 -5.33 -40.84
C TYR A 252 30.73 -6.54 -40.35
N GLY A 253 30.84 -6.74 -39.04
CA GLY A 253 31.54 -7.91 -38.49
C GLY A 253 33.05 -7.82 -38.65
N VAL A 254 33.69 -8.83 -39.26
CA VAL A 254 35.17 -8.90 -39.38
C VAL A 254 35.61 -8.72 -40.83
N ILE A 255 36.16 -7.54 -41.15
CA ILE A 255 36.58 -7.14 -42.50
C ILE A 255 38.11 -6.97 -42.60
N PRO A 256 38.71 -7.06 -43.81
CA PRO A 256 40.15 -6.87 -43.99
C PRO A 256 40.62 -5.44 -43.66
N GLY A 257 41.86 -5.28 -43.19
CA GLY A 257 42.44 -3.97 -42.83
C GLY A 257 42.46 -2.99 -44.00
N VAL A 258 42.80 -3.45 -45.21
CA VAL A 258 42.72 -2.65 -46.45
C VAL A 258 41.31 -2.08 -46.72
N VAL A 259 40.25 -2.81 -46.36
CA VAL A 259 38.86 -2.33 -46.52
C VAL A 259 38.53 -1.26 -45.46
N ILE A 260 39.14 -1.33 -44.28
CA ILE A 260 39.02 -0.30 -43.24
C ILE A 260 39.76 0.97 -43.66
N GLN A 261 40.97 0.86 -44.24
CA GLN A 261 41.65 1.99 -44.87
C GLN A 261 40.80 2.62 -45.97
N ALA A 262 40.12 1.80 -46.77
CA ALA A 262 39.21 2.28 -47.80
C ALA A 262 38.01 3.05 -47.22
N LEU A 263 37.31 2.50 -46.23
CA LEU A 263 36.22 3.19 -45.53
C LEU A 263 36.68 4.48 -44.85
N ALA A 264 37.88 4.49 -44.27
CA ALA A 264 38.48 5.67 -43.66
C ALA A 264 38.79 6.77 -44.71
N ALA A 265 39.30 6.41 -45.89
CA ALA A 265 39.51 7.34 -46.99
C ALA A 265 38.17 7.90 -47.53
N GLU A 266 37.19 7.04 -47.77
CA GLU A 266 35.84 7.43 -48.23
C GLU A 266 35.13 8.35 -47.22
N THR A 267 35.29 8.09 -45.92
CA THR A 267 34.85 8.99 -44.84
C THR A 267 35.43 10.39 -45.01
N LEU A 268 36.75 10.49 -45.24
CA LEU A 268 37.47 11.76 -45.35
C LEU A 268 37.20 12.53 -46.66
N ARG A 269 36.72 11.87 -47.72
CA ARG A 269 36.29 12.56 -48.96
C ARG A 269 35.17 13.55 -48.64
N ASN A 270 34.18 13.15 -47.84
CA ASN A 270 33.04 13.99 -47.44
C ASN A 270 33.40 15.08 -46.42
N GLY A 271 34.62 15.06 -45.86
CA GLY A 271 35.11 16.02 -44.87
C GLY A 271 35.78 15.29 -43.70
N ILE A 272 36.47 16.03 -42.82
CA ILE A 272 37.00 15.45 -41.57
C ILE A 272 35.87 15.49 -40.53
N PRO A 273 35.33 14.34 -40.07
CA PRO A 273 34.24 14.34 -39.09
C PRO A 273 34.70 14.92 -37.75
N ARG A 274 33.90 15.81 -37.17
CA ARG A 274 34.22 16.49 -35.91
C ARG A 274 33.33 15.98 -34.78
N ARG A 275 33.93 15.83 -33.59
CA ARG A 275 33.23 15.41 -32.38
C ARG A 275 32.65 16.61 -31.63
N ILE A 276 31.33 16.67 -31.47
CA ILE A 276 30.64 17.61 -30.59
C ILE A 276 30.98 17.25 -29.13
N PRO A 277 31.39 18.21 -28.28
CA PRO A 277 31.70 17.95 -26.87
C PRO A 277 30.51 17.34 -26.11
N ALA A 278 30.77 16.23 -25.38
CA ALA A 278 29.76 15.49 -24.61
C ALA A 278 28.98 16.35 -23.59
N LEU A 279 29.61 17.41 -23.07
CA LEU A 279 28.99 18.38 -22.17
C LEU A 279 27.80 19.12 -22.80
N LEU A 280 27.83 19.40 -24.12
CA LEU A 280 26.72 20.07 -24.81
C LEU A 280 25.48 19.16 -24.87
N PHE A 281 25.67 17.85 -25.08
CA PHE A 281 24.58 16.88 -25.00
C PHE A 281 23.97 16.83 -23.59
N LEU A 282 24.79 16.84 -22.53
CA LEU A 282 24.29 16.91 -21.16
C LEU A 282 23.42 18.16 -20.93
N ILE A 283 23.87 19.33 -21.39
CA ILE A 283 23.11 20.59 -21.27
C ILE A 283 21.77 20.50 -22.02
N VAL A 284 21.77 20.03 -23.28
CA VAL A 284 20.53 19.83 -24.06
C VAL A 284 19.59 18.83 -23.40
N GLY A 285 20.13 17.73 -22.85
CA GLY A 285 19.37 16.74 -22.09
C GLY A 285 18.72 17.31 -20.84
N LEU A 286 19.40 18.20 -20.11
CA LEU A 286 18.84 18.89 -18.95
C LEU A 286 17.74 19.90 -19.31
N ILE A 287 17.87 20.61 -20.43
CA ILE A 287 16.81 21.48 -20.96
C ILE A 287 15.56 20.65 -21.31
N GLY A 288 15.76 19.52 -22.00
CA GLY A 288 14.67 18.57 -22.30
C GLY A 288 14.04 17.95 -21.04
N ALA A 289 14.87 17.60 -20.05
CA ALA A 289 14.45 17.09 -18.76
C ALA A 289 13.55 18.08 -18.02
N TRP A 290 13.94 19.36 -17.96
CA TRP A 290 13.16 20.44 -17.35
C TRP A 290 11.75 20.55 -17.96
N TRP A 291 11.65 20.47 -19.29
CA TRP A 291 10.37 20.49 -19.99
C TRP A 291 9.53 19.22 -19.72
N ALA A 292 10.16 18.04 -19.67
CA ALA A 292 9.49 16.78 -19.38
C ALA A 292 8.93 16.73 -17.94
N ILE A 293 9.74 17.06 -16.92
CA ILE A 293 9.30 17.13 -15.52
C ILE A 293 8.32 18.29 -15.24
N GLY A 294 8.20 19.20 -16.21
CA GLY A 294 7.18 20.24 -16.32
C GLY A 294 5.74 19.73 -16.31
N ALA A 295 5.51 18.45 -16.66
CA ALA A 295 4.18 17.85 -16.69
C ALA A 295 3.63 17.45 -15.30
N ALA A 296 2.30 17.32 -15.23
CA ALA A 296 1.57 16.92 -14.02
C ALA A 296 1.20 15.42 -14.02
N ARG A 297 0.88 14.84 -15.19
CA ARG A 297 0.41 13.46 -15.32
C ARG A 297 1.54 12.53 -15.79
N LEU A 298 1.60 11.31 -15.25
CA LEU A 298 2.56 10.24 -15.61
C LEU A 298 2.73 10.08 -17.13
N ARG A 299 1.62 9.84 -17.85
CA ARG A 299 1.60 9.69 -19.33
C ARG A 299 2.20 10.89 -20.08
N GLN A 300 2.04 12.11 -19.56
CA GLN A 300 2.59 13.31 -20.18
C GLN A 300 4.10 13.45 -19.95
N ILE A 301 4.62 13.03 -18.79
CA ILE A 301 6.06 13.02 -18.51
C ILE A 301 6.75 12.04 -19.47
N ALA A 302 6.23 10.81 -19.56
CA ALA A 302 6.76 9.77 -20.46
C ALA A 302 6.71 10.19 -21.94
N LEU A 303 5.58 10.73 -22.41
CA LEU A 303 5.46 11.22 -23.79
C LEU A 303 6.48 12.32 -24.10
N ARG A 304 6.65 13.30 -23.21
CA ARG A 304 7.64 14.39 -23.40
C ARG A 304 9.07 13.86 -23.44
N ALA A 305 9.45 12.94 -22.56
CA ALA A 305 10.77 12.33 -22.56
C ALA A 305 11.03 11.52 -23.84
N ALA A 306 10.03 10.77 -24.32
CA ALA A 306 10.10 10.07 -25.59
C ALA A 306 10.25 11.04 -26.78
N THR A 307 9.46 12.13 -26.84
CA THR A 307 9.58 13.14 -27.89
C THR A 307 10.97 13.78 -27.93
N VAL A 308 11.52 14.20 -26.78
CA VAL A 308 12.88 14.77 -26.71
C VAL A 308 13.93 13.74 -27.15
N THR A 309 13.78 12.47 -26.79
CA THR A 309 14.68 11.39 -27.20
C THR A 309 14.66 11.19 -28.72
N ILE A 310 13.47 11.07 -29.31
CA ILE A 310 13.29 10.85 -30.76
C ILE A 310 13.83 12.04 -31.56
N VAL A 311 13.47 13.27 -31.18
CA VAL A 311 13.95 14.49 -31.84
C VAL A 311 15.47 14.60 -31.69
N GLY A 312 16.04 14.37 -30.50
CA GLY A 312 17.48 14.42 -30.28
C GLY A 312 18.27 13.41 -31.11
N LEU A 313 17.79 12.16 -31.20
CA LEU A 313 18.40 11.13 -32.05
C LEU A 313 18.30 11.48 -33.54
N ALA A 314 17.13 11.93 -34.01
CA ALA A 314 16.95 12.36 -35.40
C ALA A 314 17.84 13.57 -35.74
N THR A 315 17.93 14.56 -34.86
CA THR A 315 18.81 15.73 -35.03
C THR A 315 20.29 15.31 -35.10
N LEU A 316 20.76 14.45 -34.20
CA LEU A 316 22.14 13.97 -34.24
C LEU A 316 22.43 13.16 -35.52
N THR A 317 21.50 12.32 -35.96
CA THR A 317 21.62 11.56 -37.21
C THR A 317 21.72 12.49 -38.43
N ALA A 318 20.94 13.57 -38.46
CA ALA A 318 21.01 14.59 -39.51
C ALA A 318 22.31 15.42 -39.46
N LEU A 319 22.83 15.71 -38.27
CA LEU A 319 24.12 16.39 -38.09
C LEU A 319 25.31 15.52 -38.52
N GLU A 320 25.23 14.20 -38.31
CA GLU A 320 26.22 13.25 -38.80
C GLU A 320 26.21 13.20 -40.34
N GLU A 321 25.04 13.16 -40.97
CA GLU A 321 24.93 13.04 -42.43
C GLU A 321 25.25 14.35 -43.18
N PHE A 322 24.69 15.49 -42.76
CA PHE A 322 24.76 16.74 -43.52
C PHE A 322 25.85 17.72 -43.05
N ALA A 323 26.44 17.50 -41.87
CA ALA A 323 27.47 18.39 -41.31
C ALA A 323 28.75 17.66 -40.85
N ALA A 324 28.83 16.34 -41.01
CA ALA A 324 29.92 15.50 -40.48
C ALA A 324 30.19 15.74 -38.97
N LEU A 325 29.14 16.07 -38.21
CA LEU A 325 29.21 16.31 -36.77
C LEU A 325 28.65 15.11 -36.00
N THR A 326 29.52 14.37 -35.32
CA THR A 326 29.14 13.22 -34.47
C THR A 326 29.33 13.54 -32.99
N GLY A 327 28.77 12.72 -32.10
CA GLY A 327 28.93 12.90 -30.66
C GLY A 327 28.24 11.83 -29.84
N ALA A 328 28.48 11.87 -28.52
CA ALA A 328 27.86 10.95 -27.58
C ALA A 328 26.56 11.54 -27.03
N ILE A 329 25.42 10.94 -27.38
CA ILE A 329 24.09 11.38 -26.92
C ILE A 329 23.72 10.83 -25.53
N THR A 330 24.39 9.76 -25.08
CA THR A 330 24.15 9.07 -23.81
C THR A 330 24.08 10.00 -22.57
N PRO A 331 24.93 11.03 -22.38
CA PRO A 331 24.78 12.01 -21.29
C PRO A 331 23.43 12.72 -21.30
N ALA A 332 22.89 13.06 -22.49
CA ALA A 332 21.59 13.69 -22.63
C ALA A 332 20.46 12.76 -22.23
N LEU A 333 20.51 11.52 -22.71
CA LEU A 333 19.49 10.50 -22.45
C LEU A 333 19.45 10.10 -20.98
N LEU A 334 20.61 9.97 -20.33
CA LEU A 334 20.72 9.70 -18.90
C LEU A 334 20.08 10.79 -18.05
N ALA A 335 20.41 12.06 -18.30
CA ALA A 335 19.80 13.18 -17.59
C ALA A 335 18.29 13.26 -17.84
N LEU A 336 17.85 13.09 -19.08
CA LEU A 336 16.44 13.11 -19.46
C LEU A 336 15.61 12.02 -18.77
N TRP A 337 16.05 10.76 -18.88
CA TRP A 337 15.27 9.62 -18.39
C TRP A 337 15.36 9.43 -16.88
N SER A 338 16.50 9.76 -16.24
CA SER A 338 16.57 9.79 -14.76
C SER A 338 15.66 10.88 -14.17
N ALA A 339 15.66 12.08 -14.75
CA ALA A 339 14.73 13.15 -14.33
C ALA A 339 13.26 12.75 -14.53
N ALA A 340 12.93 12.15 -15.68
CA ALA A 340 11.58 11.66 -15.96
C ALA A 340 11.15 10.58 -14.96
N MET A 341 12.00 9.58 -14.72
CA MET A 341 11.73 8.47 -13.78
C MET A 341 11.55 8.98 -12.34
N LEU A 342 12.46 9.81 -11.83
CA LEU A 342 12.34 10.42 -10.51
C LEU A 342 11.06 11.24 -10.38
N ARG A 343 10.71 12.05 -11.40
CA ARG A 343 9.47 12.83 -11.39
C ARG A 343 8.23 11.94 -11.43
N MET A 344 8.23 10.86 -12.22
CA MET A 344 7.13 9.88 -12.26
C MET A 344 6.96 9.19 -10.90
N MET A 345 8.06 8.80 -10.24
CA MET A 345 8.04 8.24 -8.89
C MET A 345 7.44 9.23 -7.87
N VAL A 346 7.82 10.51 -7.92
CA VAL A 346 7.24 11.56 -7.06
C VAL A 346 5.73 11.74 -7.31
N VAL A 347 5.26 11.68 -8.57
CA VAL A 347 3.81 11.72 -8.87
C VAL A 347 3.10 10.49 -8.34
N LEU A 348 3.62 9.29 -8.60
CA LEU A 348 3.03 8.03 -8.15
C LEU A 348 2.94 7.94 -6.62
N LEU A 349 3.97 8.40 -5.90
CA LEU A 349 3.97 8.46 -4.43
C LEU A 349 3.00 9.52 -3.90
N ALA A 350 2.84 10.65 -4.59
CA ALA A 350 1.82 11.65 -4.22
C ALA A 350 0.40 11.11 -4.42
N ASP A 351 0.12 10.47 -5.56
CA ASP A 351 -1.18 9.87 -5.86
C ASP A 351 -1.51 8.74 -4.86
N ARG A 352 -0.53 7.87 -4.52
CA ARG A 352 -0.70 6.84 -3.48
C ARG A 352 -0.96 7.42 -2.10
N ARG A 353 -0.26 8.50 -1.70
CA ARG A 353 -0.51 9.19 -0.42
C ARG A 353 -1.89 9.85 -0.38
N ALA A 354 -2.38 10.37 -1.50
CA ALA A 354 -3.72 10.92 -1.61
C ALA A 354 -4.79 9.82 -1.49
N ALA A 355 -4.59 8.67 -2.15
CA ALA A 355 -5.49 7.52 -2.04
C ALA A 355 -5.51 6.93 -0.61
N ALA A 356 -4.36 6.85 0.06
CA ALA A 356 -4.24 6.35 1.43
C ALA A 356 -4.88 7.25 2.51
N ARG A 357 -5.49 8.38 2.13
CA ARG A 357 -6.20 9.32 3.02
C ARG A 357 -7.72 9.24 2.90
N ILE A 358 -8.23 8.35 2.05
CA ILE A 358 -9.65 8.16 1.76
C ILE A 358 -10.04 6.75 2.22
N ASP A 359 -11.24 6.62 2.80
CA ASP A 359 -11.86 5.33 3.08
C ASP A 359 -12.41 4.71 1.78
N ALA A 360 -12.05 3.47 1.49
CA ALA A 360 -12.29 2.85 0.19
C ALA A 360 -13.78 2.54 -0.07
N GLU A 361 -14.57 2.36 0.98
CA GLU A 361 -15.99 2.03 0.90
C GLU A 361 -16.87 3.29 0.84
N SER A 362 -16.66 4.25 1.76
CA SER A 362 -17.47 5.47 1.84
C SER A 362 -17.00 6.64 0.98
N GLY A 363 -15.72 6.65 0.55
CA GLY A 363 -15.11 7.80 -0.11
C GLY A 363 -14.87 9.02 0.79
N LEU A 364 -15.18 8.93 2.09
CA LEU A 364 -14.85 9.95 3.08
C LEU A 364 -13.35 9.98 3.36
N ALA A 365 -12.87 11.06 3.99
CA ALA A 365 -11.50 11.10 4.50
C ALA A 365 -11.33 10.07 5.64
N ASN A 366 -10.14 9.48 5.81
CA ASN A 366 -9.92 8.42 6.80
C ASN A 366 -9.15 8.89 8.06
N ARG A 367 -8.91 7.99 9.02
CA ARG A 367 -8.15 8.26 10.27
C ARG A 367 -6.79 8.95 10.05
N VAL A 368 -6.10 8.68 8.95
CA VAL A 368 -4.81 9.32 8.62
C VAL A 368 -5.01 10.79 8.24
N ALA A 369 -6.06 11.09 7.46
CA ALA A 369 -6.42 12.47 7.14
C ALA A 369 -6.87 13.25 8.37
N LEU A 370 -7.62 12.63 9.30
CA LEU A 370 -8.05 13.29 10.54
C LEU A 370 -6.85 13.70 11.40
N ARG A 371 -5.87 12.80 11.60
CA ARG A 371 -4.62 13.10 12.34
C ARG A 371 -3.84 14.30 11.76
N GLU A 372 -3.84 14.49 10.44
CA GLU A 372 -3.21 15.66 9.81
C GLU A 372 -4.04 16.96 9.90
N ALA A 373 -5.36 16.82 10.06
CA ALA A 373 -6.32 17.92 10.16
C ALA A 373 -6.55 18.42 11.59
N GLU A 374 -6.37 17.55 12.60
CA GLU A 374 -6.65 17.82 14.01
C GLU A 374 -5.74 18.91 14.61
N ARG A 375 -4.42 18.82 14.43
CA ARG A 375 -3.43 19.89 14.77
C ARG A 375 -3.61 20.61 16.13
N GLY A 376 -4.02 19.90 17.19
CA GLY A 376 -4.23 20.53 18.51
C GLY A 376 -5.66 20.95 18.82
N ALA A 377 -6.60 20.72 17.91
CA ALA A 377 -8.03 20.96 18.11
C ALA A 377 -8.69 19.81 18.89
N ALA A 378 -9.89 20.04 19.42
CA ALA A 378 -10.71 18.96 19.96
C ALA A 378 -11.19 18.02 18.83
N VAL A 379 -11.42 16.75 19.17
CA VAL A 379 -12.04 15.76 18.28
C VAL A 379 -13.45 15.48 18.78
N ILE A 380 -14.39 15.39 17.85
CA ILE A 380 -15.72 14.82 18.09
C ILE A 380 -15.80 13.55 17.25
N ALA A 381 -16.16 12.44 17.89
CA ALA A 381 -16.48 11.18 17.24
C ALA A 381 -17.97 10.86 17.38
N GLY A 382 -18.52 10.09 16.44
CA GLY A 382 -19.89 9.61 16.46
C GLY A 382 -19.93 8.12 16.15
N VAL A 383 -20.50 7.34 17.07
CA VAL A 383 -20.69 5.88 16.94
C VAL A 383 -22.11 5.63 16.46
N ILE A 384 -22.24 4.92 15.34
CA ILE A 384 -23.52 4.55 14.74
C ILE A 384 -24.11 3.37 15.51
N ASP A 385 -25.31 3.56 16.06
CA ASP A 385 -26.09 2.52 16.73
C ASP A 385 -26.60 1.48 15.74
N ARG A 386 -26.68 0.21 16.18
CA ARG A 386 -27.17 -0.94 15.40
C ARG A 386 -26.60 -1.00 13.98
N TYR A 387 -25.35 -0.57 13.81
CA TYR A 387 -24.65 -0.53 12.53
C TYR A 387 -24.72 -1.87 11.79
N ASP A 388 -24.58 -2.99 12.51
CA ASP A 388 -24.56 -4.34 11.94
C ASP A 388 -25.94 -4.75 11.36
N GLU A 389 -27.06 -4.29 11.96
CA GLU A 389 -28.42 -4.47 11.42
C GLU A 389 -28.63 -3.64 10.14
N ILE A 390 -28.11 -2.40 10.13
CA ILE A 390 -28.14 -1.52 8.95
C ILE A 390 -27.29 -2.12 7.83
N ALA A 391 -26.12 -2.66 8.15
CA ALA A 391 -25.22 -3.35 7.22
C ALA A 391 -25.87 -4.60 6.61
N ALA A 392 -26.47 -5.46 7.43
CA ALA A 392 -27.20 -6.64 6.98
C ALA A 392 -28.41 -6.29 6.09
N THR A 393 -29.08 -5.17 6.37
CA THR A 393 -30.26 -4.72 5.61
C THR A 393 -29.89 -4.05 4.28
N LEU A 394 -28.77 -3.34 4.20
CA LEU A 394 -28.33 -2.62 3.01
C LEU A 394 -27.43 -3.44 2.07
N GLY A 395 -26.59 -4.31 2.63
CA GLY A 395 -25.47 -4.93 1.94
C GLY A 395 -24.26 -3.98 1.81
N SER A 396 -23.06 -4.56 1.68
CA SER A 396 -21.78 -3.84 1.56
C SER A 396 -21.78 -2.74 0.49
N ASP A 397 -22.35 -3.05 -0.68
CA ASP A 397 -22.32 -2.16 -1.85
C ASP A 397 -23.07 -0.84 -1.63
N ARG A 398 -24.00 -0.80 -0.67
CA ARG A 398 -24.80 0.38 -0.32
C ARG A 398 -24.36 1.05 0.98
N MET A 399 -23.69 0.33 1.88
CA MET A 399 -23.18 0.88 3.14
C MET A 399 -22.20 2.04 2.91
N GLY A 400 -21.32 1.93 1.91
CA GLY A 400 -20.46 3.04 1.48
C GLY A 400 -21.25 4.31 1.10
N GLY A 401 -22.33 4.16 0.31
CA GLY A 401 -23.21 5.26 -0.07
C GLY A 401 -23.98 5.87 1.09
N PHE A 402 -24.38 5.04 2.08
CA PHE A 402 -24.98 5.49 3.33
C PHE A 402 -24.01 6.36 4.15
N MET A 403 -22.78 5.88 4.37
CA MET A 403 -21.75 6.63 5.08
C MET A 403 -21.39 7.94 4.36
N ALA A 404 -21.31 7.93 3.02
CA ALA A 404 -21.10 9.13 2.22
C ALA A 404 -22.18 10.19 2.47
N ARG A 405 -23.47 9.81 2.40
CA ARG A 405 -24.59 10.74 2.64
C ARG A 405 -24.66 11.24 4.08
N LEU A 406 -24.32 10.40 5.06
CA LEU A 406 -24.18 10.82 6.46
C LEU A 406 -23.10 11.91 6.60
N GLY A 407 -21.95 11.72 5.95
CA GLY A 407 -20.88 12.72 5.90
C GLY A 407 -21.28 14.01 5.17
N GLU A 408 -21.94 13.92 4.02
CA GLU A 408 -22.47 15.06 3.27
C GLU A 408 -23.51 15.87 4.05
N ARG A 409 -24.35 15.20 4.86
CA ARG A 409 -25.34 15.84 5.73
C ARG A 409 -24.68 16.56 6.91
N LEU A 410 -23.67 15.95 7.52
CA LEU A 410 -23.03 16.49 8.73
C LEU A 410 -22.01 17.60 8.44
N ALA A 411 -21.24 17.51 7.35
CA ALA A 411 -20.15 18.45 7.05
C ALA A 411 -20.58 19.94 7.06
N PRO A 412 -21.73 20.36 6.48
CA PRO A 412 -22.19 21.75 6.56
C PRO A 412 -22.60 22.18 7.98
N ALA A 413 -23.13 21.27 8.79
CA ALA A 413 -23.59 21.55 10.14
C ALA A 413 -22.44 21.66 11.16
N VAL A 414 -21.36 20.92 10.96
CA VAL A 414 -20.16 20.96 11.81
C VAL A 414 -19.09 21.94 11.33
N GLY A 415 -19.19 22.44 10.09
CA GLY A 415 -18.21 23.37 9.49
C GLY A 415 -16.84 22.73 9.20
N ALA A 416 -16.76 21.40 9.20
CA ALA A 416 -15.53 20.61 9.12
C ALA A 416 -15.70 19.38 8.21
N THR A 417 -14.58 18.82 7.75
CA THR A 417 -14.59 17.57 6.97
C THR A 417 -14.94 16.39 7.89
N ILE A 418 -15.94 15.60 7.51
CA ILE A 418 -16.26 14.34 8.18
C ILE A 418 -15.30 13.25 7.70
N HIS A 419 -14.75 12.52 8.66
CA HIS A 419 -13.84 11.41 8.43
C HIS A 419 -14.51 10.11 8.91
N ARG A 420 -14.27 8.98 8.23
CA ARG A 420 -14.56 7.64 8.76
C ARG A 420 -13.28 7.07 9.34
N ILE A 421 -13.25 6.85 10.65
CA ILE A 421 -12.03 6.42 11.35
C ILE A 421 -12.00 4.91 11.61
N GLU A 422 -13.19 4.31 11.73
CA GLU A 422 -13.47 2.88 11.89
C GLU A 422 -14.82 2.57 11.23
N GLU A 423 -15.17 1.28 11.14
CA GLU A 423 -16.32 0.80 10.38
C GLU A 423 -17.64 1.53 10.72
N ARG A 424 -17.96 1.61 12.01
CA ARG A 424 -19.15 2.27 12.58
C ARG A 424 -18.91 3.67 13.15
N VAL A 425 -17.72 4.25 12.95
CA VAL A 425 -17.30 5.49 13.63
C VAL A 425 -16.89 6.58 12.65
N ILE A 426 -17.61 7.69 12.72
CA ILE A 426 -17.27 8.95 12.06
C ILE A 426 -16.61 9.92 13.05
N ALA A 427 -15.77 10.83 12.58
CA ALA A 427 -15.16 11.86 13.42
C ALA A 427 -14.77 13.12 12.63
N TRP A 428 -14.63 14.24 13.33
CA TRP A 428 -14.17 15.51 12.79
C TRP A 428 -13.44 16.33 13.87
N SER A 429 -12.58 17.26 13.43
CA SER A 429 -11.94 18.22 14.34
C SER A 429 -12.83 19.44 14.56
N SER A 430 -12.78 20.00 15.76
CA SER A 430 -13.47 21.21 16.18
C SER A 430 -12.53 22.07 17.03
N ALA A 431 -12.34 23.34 16.65
CA ALA A 431 -11.33 24.20 17.27
C ALA A 431 -11.48 24.32 18.79
N ASP A 432 -12.70 24.56 19.27
CA ASP A 432 -13.00 24.88 20.67
C ASP A 432 -13.74 23.73 21.41
N GLY A 433 -14.02 22.63 20.70
CA GLY A 433 -15.05 21.65 21.09
C GLY A 433 -16.47 22.16 20.78
N PRO A 434 -17.51 21.31 20.85
CA PRO A 434 -18.88 21.74 20.63
C PRO A 434 -19.48 22.35 21.91
N GLY A 435 -20.16 23.49 21.80
CA GLY A 435 -21.06 23.97 22.86
C GLY A 435 -22.40 23.23 22.83
N GLU A 436 -23.17 23.28 23.93
CA GLU A 436 -24.46 22.57 24.06
C GLU A 436 -25.43 22.87 22.90
N GLU A 437 -25.57 24.15 22.51
CA GLU A 437 -26.41 24.52 21.36
C GLU A 437 -25.99 23.85 20.04
N ALA A 438 -24.69 23.61 19.84
CA ALA A 438 -24.20 22.93 18.66
C ALA A 438 -24.55 21.43 18.70
N MET A 439 -24.51 20.83 19.90
CA MET A 439 -24.93 19.44 20.12
C MET A 439 -26.44 19.27 19.92
N ASP A 440 -27.28 20.20 20.36
CA ASP A 440 -28.73 20.12 20.13
C ASP A 440 -29.13 20.36 18.67
N ARG A 441 -28.41 21.23 17.95
CA ARG A 441 -28.54 21.34 16.49
C ARG A 441 -28.15 20.04 15.79
N LEU A 442 -27.06 19.38 16.22
CA LEU A 442 -26.66 18.06 15.71
C LEU A 442 -27.66 16.97 16.05
N ARG A 443 -28.22 16.95 17.27
CA ARG A 443 -29.29 16.02 17.68
C ARG A 443 -30.48 16.14 16.75
N THR A 444 -30.95 17.38 16.53
CA THR A 444 -32.10 17.67 15.65
C THR A 444 -31.85 17.23 14.20
N LEU A 445 -30.63 17.42 13.69
CA LEU A 445 -30.24 16.99 12.35
C LEU A 445 -30.18 15.45 12.21
N LEU A 446 -29.73 14.76 13.26
CA LEU A 446 -29.60 13.30 13.30
C LEU A 446 -30.94 12.57 13.51
N LEU A 447 -31.94 13.22 14.11
CA LEU A 447 -33.31 12.69 14.22
C LEU A 447 -34.04 12.53 12.87
N HIS A 448 -33.50 13.05 11.77
CA HIS A 448 -34.11 12.92 10.45
C HIS A 448 -33.59 11.66 9.73
N PRO A 449 -34.43 10.79 9.15
CA PRO A 449 -33.96 9.62 8.40
C PRO A 449 -33.01 9.95 7.25
N ILE A 450 -32.08 9.06 6.96
CA ILE A 450 -31.22 9.11 5.76
C ILE A 450 -31.90 8.32 4.63
N GLU A 451 -32.02 8.94 3.46
CA GLU A 451 -32.60 8.28 2.29
C GLU A 451 -31.51 7.64 1.42
N ILE A 452 -31.60 6.33 1.18
CA ILE A 452 -30.71 5.53 0.31
C ILE A 452 -31.58 4.68 -0.61
N ASP A 453 -31.41 4.81 -1.92
CA ASP A 453 -32.17 4.08 -2.95
C ASP A 453 -33.70 4.05 -2.71
N GLY A 454 -34.27 5.17 -2.26
CA GLY A 454 -35.70 5.32 -1.95
C GLY A 454 -36.15 4.73 -0.61
N ARG A 455 -35.24 4.16 0.19
CA ARG A 455 -35.50 3.71 1.56
C ARG A 455 -35.10 4.79 2.55
N ARG A 456 -35.94 5.05 3.55
CA ARG A 456 -35.63 5.90 4.71
C ARG A 456 -35.10 5.03 5.84
N ILE A 457 -33.99 5.44 6.42
CA ILE A 457 -33.28 4.73 7.48
C ILE A 457 -33.11 5.69 8.65
N ASP A 458 -33.74 5.38 9.78
CA ASP A 458 -33.55 6.12 11.02
C ASP A 458 -32.22 5.68 11.67
N VAL A 459 -31.35 6.64 11.95
CA VAL A 459 -29.98 6.38 12.41
C VAL A 459 -29.77 7.07 13.75
N ARG A 460 -29.64 6.29 14.81
CA ARG A 460 -29.18 6.81 16.10
C ARG A 460 -27.66 6.85 16.09
N ILE A 461 -27.09 7.99 16.47
CA ILE A 461 -25.63 8.16 16.63
C ILE A 461 -25.41 8.80 18.00
N ALA A 462 -24.53 8.20 18.80
CA ALA A 462 -24.06 8.78 20.04
C ALA A 462 -22.71 9.47 19.80
N LEU A 463 -22.51 10.64 20.38
CA LEU A 463 -21.32 11.47 20.16
C LEU A 463 -20.37 11.44 21.36
N GLY A 464 -19.09 11.61 21.10
CA GLY A 464 -18.04 11.68 22.12
C GLY A 464 -17.08 12.80 21.82
N VAL A 465 -16.76 13.59 22.83
CA VAL A 465 -15.89 14.77 22.71
C VAL A 465 -14.59 14.51 23.46
N ALA A 466 -13.43 14.80 22.84
CA ALA A 466 -12.16 14.83 23.55
C ALA A 466 -11.37 16.08 23.13
N ARG A 467 -10.85 16.80 24.12
CA ARG A 467 -9.91 17.93 23.90
C ARG A 467 -8.49 17.38 23.70
N HIS A 468 -7.59 18.17 23.13
CA HIS A 468 -6.24 17.70 22.76
C HIS A 468 -5.36 17.32 23.98
N ASP A 469 -5.75 17.77 25.17
CA ASP A 469 -5.01 17.76 26.43
C ASP A 469 -5.46 16.67 27.41
N THR A 470 -5.92 15.50 26.91
CA THR A 470 -6.42 14.36 27.71
C THR A 470 -5.41 13.64 28.65
N GLY A 471 -4.31 14.28 29.03
CA GLY A 471 -3.48 13.92 30.21
C GLY A 471 -2.75 12.56 30.20
N GLY A 472 -2.89 11.75 29.14
CA GLY A 472 -2.40 10.37 29.09
C GLY A 472 -1.88 9.94 27.72
N SER A 473 -1.61 8.64 27.58
CA SER A 473 -1.01 8.04 26.37
C SER A 473 -1.98 7.84 25.18
N THR A 474 -3.26 8.15 25.36
CA THR A 474 -4.33 7.91 24.36
C THR A 474 -4.51 9.15 23.48
N THR A 475 -4.69 8.97 22.17
CA THR A 475 -4.89 10.12 21.27
C THR A 475 -6.31 10.69 21.41
N ALA A 476 -6.49 12.00 21.16
CA ALA A 476 -7.80 12.64 21.24
C ALA A 476 -8.86 11.96 20.33
N ILE A 477 -8.43 11.39 19.19
CA ILE A 477 -9.32 10.62 18.30
C ILE A 477 -9.86 9.36 19.00
N ASP A 478 -9.00 8.63 19.70
CA ASP A 478 -9.36 7.37 20.34
C ASP A 478 -10.15 7.64 21.64
N ALA A 479 -9.82 8.71 22.37
CA ALA A 479 -10.57 9.17 23.54
C ALA A 479 -12.00 9.62 23.17
N ALA A 480 -12.17 10.37 22.07
CA ALA A 480 -13.49 10.77 21.57
C ALA A 480 -14.34 9.55 21.16
N ALA A 481 -13.74 8.57 20.48
CA ALA A 481 -14.43 7.33 20.09
C ALA A 481 -14.87 6.47 21.30
N ALA A 482 -14.05 6.43 22.36
CA ALA A 482 -14.39 5.78 23.62
C ALA A 482 -15.56 6.49 24.34
N ALA A 483 -15.53 7.82 24.41
CA ALA A 483 -16.64 8.61 24.98
C ALA A 483 -17.95 8.42 24.19
N ALA A 484 -17.88 8.35 22.85
CA ALA A 484 -19.04 8.10 22.00
C ALA A 484 -19.65 6.71 22.24
N SER A 485 -18.81 5.71 22.48
CA SER A 485 -19.25 4.34 22.84
C SER A 485 -19.93 4.32 24.22
N LYS A 486 -19.33 4.95 25.24
CA LYS A 486 -19.95 5.13 26.56
C LYS A 486 -21.29 5.88 26.51
N ALA A 487 -21.40 6.91 25.65
CA ALA A 487 -22.65 7.64 25.46
C ALA A 487 -23.75 6.73 24.90
N LEU A 488 -23.43 5.88 23.92
CA LEU A 488 -24.35 4.89 23.37
C LEU A 488 -24.83 3.89 24.42
N GLU A 489 -23.90 3.36 25.23
CA GLU A 489 -24.19 2.41 26.32
C GLU A 489 -25.08 3.02 27.41
N ARG A 490 -24.84 4.29 27.79
CA ARG A 490 -25.67 5.06 28.74
C ARG A 490 -27.01 5.51 28.14
N GLY A 491 -27.25 5.31 26.85
CA GLY A 491 -28.44 5.77 26.14
C GLY A 491 -28.53 7.30 25.98
N VAL A 492 -27.43 8.03 26.22
CA VAL A 492 -27.37 9.49 26.09
C VAL A 492 -26.87 9.93 24.71
N PHE A 493 -27.24 11.14 24.28
CA PHE A 493 -26.84 11.63 22.95
C PHE A 493 -25.33 11.89 22.85
N TRP A 494 -24.68 12.30 23.94
CA TRP A 494 -23.24 12.57 23.94
C TRP A 494 -22.59 12.43 25.32
N ALA A 495 -21.26 12.31 25.34
CA ALA A 495 -20.41 12.34 26.53
C ALA A 495 -19.09 13.08 26.27
N ASP A 496 -18.47 13.63 27.31
CA ASP A 496 -17.13 14.22 27.28
C ASP A 496 -16.10 13.24 27.88
N ALA A 497 -15.00 13.01 27.17
CA ALA A 497 -13.97 12.03 27.54
C ALA A 497 -13.25 12.34 28.87
N MET A 498 -13.32 13.57 29.37
CA MET A 498 -12.72 13.99 30.64
C MET A 498 -13.76 14.12 31.76
N VAL A 499 -14.94 14.67 31.48
CA VAL A 499 -16.01 14.84 32.49
C VAL A 499 -16.69 13.51 32.82
N ASP A 500 -17.01 12.69 31.80
CA ASP A 500 -17.60 11.35 31.96
C ASP A 500 -16.53 10.24 32.14
N ALA A 501 -15.32 10.63 32.56
CA ALA A 501 -14.26 9.70 32.95
C ALA A 501 -14.49 9.13 34.36
N ASP A 502 -14.98 9.96 35.28
CA ASP A 502 -15.04 9.68 36.73
C ASP A 502 -16.35 8.99 37.16
N ASP A 503 -17.34 8.91 36.27
CA ASP A 503 -18.65 8.29 36.54
C ASP A 503 -18.60 6.76 36.40
N GLY A 504 -17.85 6.11 37.29
CA GLY A 504 -18.07 4.73 37.73
C GLY A 504 -17.92 3.58 36.72
N GLY A 505 -17.39 3.84 35.51
CA GLY A 505 -17.20 2.84 34.45
C GLY A 505 -16.18 1.76 34.80
N LEU A 506 -16.60 0.76 35.59
CA LEU A 506 -15.83 -0.42 35.95
C LEU A 506 -15.26 -1.11 34.70
N ASP A 507 -13.98 -1.48 34.72
CA ASP A 507 -13.36 -2.31 33.68
C ASP A 507 -14.08 -3.66 33.59
N THR A 508 -14.99 -3.74 32.62
CA THR A 508 -16.02 -4.77 32.51
C THR A 508 -15.43 -6.14 32.23
N LEU A 509 -14.26 -6.16 31.57
CA LEU A 509 -13.53 -7.40 31.26
C LEU A 509 -12.84 -7.99 32.49
N SER A 510 -12.35 -7.14 33.41
CA SER A 510 -11.72 -7.59 34.67
C SER A 510 -12.74 -8.23 35.62
N LEU A 511 -13.94 -7.66 35.78
CA LEU A 511 -14.97 -8.23 36.67
C LEU A 511 -15.44 -9.63 36.25
N MET A 512 -15.46 -9.93 34.96
CA MET A 512 -16.02 -11.21 34.47
C MET A 512 -15.11 -12.41 34.75
N GLY A 513 -13.78 -12.23 34.80
CA GLY A 513 -12.88 -13.26 35.30
C GLY A 513 -12.95 -13.46 36.82
N GLU A 514 -13.39 -12.42 37.55
CA GLU A 514 -13.45 -12.39 39.01
C GLU A 514 -14.76 -13.01 39.55
N LEU A 515 -15.90 -12.91 38.84
CA LEU A 515 -17.21 -13.39 39.32
C LEU A 515 -17.27 -14.90 39.58
N ASP A 516 -16.78 -15.72 38.64
CA ASP A 516 -16.70 -17.19 38.82
C ASP A 516 -15.90 -17.55 40.09
N THR A 517 -14.79 -16.85 40.29
CA THR A 517 -13.89 -17.03 41.44
C THR A 517 -14.53 -16.53 42.74
N ALA A 518 -15.33 -15.45 42.68
CA ALA A 518 -16.03 -14.88 43.83
C ALA A 518 -17.14 -15.82 44.34
N ILE A 519 -17.85 -16.50 43.45
CA ILE A 519 -18.81 -17.57 43.82
C ILE A 519 -18.08 -18.70 44.55
N ASP A 520 -16.97 -19.20 43.98
CA ASP A 520 -16.21 -20.31 44.56
C ASP A 520 -15.48 -19.98 45.88
N ARG A 521 -15.22 -18.69 46.15
CA ARG A 521 -14.62 -18.21 47.41
C ARG A 521 -15.61 -17.83 48.50
N GLY A 522 -16.90 -17.72 48.18
CA GLY A 522 -17.91 -17.19 49.11
C GLY A 522 -17.89 -15.67 49.27
N ASP A 523 -17.29 -14.94 48.32
CA ASP A 523 -17.34 -13.46 48.26
C ASP A 523 -18.75 -12.95 47.87
N ILE A 524 -19.62 -13.87 47.40
CA ILE A 524 -21.05 -13.69 47.16
C ILE A 524 -21.84 -14.19 48.37
N ALA A 525 -22.55 -13.27 49.04
CA ALA A 525 -23.45 -13.55 50.14
C ALA A 525 -24.93 -13.39 49.72
N VAL A 526 -25.84 -14.00 50.46
CA VAL A 526 -27.29 -13.82 50.31
C VAL A 526 -27.85 -13.13 51.55
N HIS A 527 -28.51 -11.99 51.32
CA HIS A 527 -29.32 -11.31 52.33
C HIS A 527 -30.79 -11.65 52.11
N TYR A 528 -31.60 -11.61 53.16
CA TYR A 528 -33.02 -11.89 53.13
C TYR A 528 -33.81 -10.64 53.47
N GLN A 529 -34.76 -10.25 52.62
CA GLN A 529 -35.70 -9.17 52.92
C GLN A 529 -37.07 -9.76 53.31
N PRO A 530 -37.60 -9.48 54.50
CA PRO A 530 -38.85 -10.05 54.95
C PRO A 530 -40.08 -9.49 54.20
N LYS A 531 -41.00 -10.39 53.83
CA LYS A 531 -42.35 -10.08 53.35
C LYS A 531 -43.35 -10.27 54.51
N LEU A 532 -44.12 -9.23 54.83
CA LEU A 532 -45.15 -9.25 55.88
C LEU A 532 -46.49 -9.70 55.28
N ALA A 533 -47.08 -10.74 55.84
CA ALA A 533 -48.44 -11.16 55.53
C ALA A 533 -49.44 -10.21 56.23
N LEU A 534 -50.27 -9.50 55.46
CA LEU A 534 -51.18 -8.50 56.03
C LEU A 534 -52.34 -9.11 56.82
N ALA A 535 -52.76 -10.33 56.48
CA ALA A 535 -53.83 -11.04 57.17
C ALA A 535 -53.43 -11.55 58.57
N SER A 536 -52.18 -11.99 58.75
CA SER A 536 -51.68 -12.54 60.03
C SER A 536 -50.83 -11.55 60.84
N GLY A 537 -50.32 -10.49 60.20
CA GLY A 537 -49.37 -9.55 60.79
C GLY A 537 -48.00 -10.16 61.07
N ARG A 538 -47.63 -11.24 60.38
CA ARG A 538 -46.37 -11.98 60.59
C ARG A 538 -45.51 -12.03 59.33
N ILE A 539 -44.21 -12.22 59.51
CA ILE A 539 -43.28 -12.52 58.42
C ILE A 539 -43.45 -14.00 58.06
N GLU A 540 -43.97 -14.28 56.86
CA GLU A 540 -44.26 -15.63 56.35
C GLU A 540 -43.47 -15.96 55.08
N SER A 541 -42.83 -14.97 54.47
CA SER A 541 -41.99 -15.14 53.28
C SER A 541 -40.83 -14.13 53.32
N ALA A 542 -39.81 -14.34 52.50
CA ALA A 542 -38.70 -13.41 52.33
C ALA A 542 -38.05 -13.55 50.95
N GLU A 543 -37.48 -12.47 50.43
CA GLU A 543 -36.73 -12.50 49.17
C GLU A 543 -35.22 -12.67 49.41
N ALA A 544 -34.60 -13.60 48.69
CA ALA A 544 -33.16 -13.87 48.69
C ALA A 544 -32.42 -12.95 47.72
N LEU A 545 -31.76 -11.93 48.27
CA LEU A 545 -31.10 -10.85 47.56
C LEU A 545 -29.57 -11.00 47.61
N VAL A 546 -28.96 -11.18 46.44
CA VAL A 546 -27.51 -11.36 46.29
C VAL A 546 -26.72 -10.09 46.69
N ARG A 547 -25.58 -10.28 47.35
CA ARG A 547 -24.62 -9.22 47.73
C ARG A 547 -23.20 -9.67 47.40
N TRP A 548 -22.46 -8.88 46.63
CA TRP A 548 -21.06 -9.15 46.33
C TRP A 548 -20.17 -8.19 47.12
N THR A 549 -19.26 -8.72 47.95
CA THR A 549 -18.21 -7.92 48.59
C THR A 549 -16.88 -8.25 47.93
N HIS A 550 -16.39 -7.38 47.06
CA HIS A 550 -15.15 -7.62 46.32
C HIS A 550 -13.91 -7.21 47.15
N PRO A 551 -12.88 -8.08 47.29
CA PRO A 551 -11.74 -7.84 48.19
C PRO A 551 -10.99 -6.51 48.03
N LEU A 552 -10.97 -5.94 46.82
CA LEU A 552 -10.32 -4.65 46.53
C LEU A 552 -11.29 -3.49 46.27
N ARG A 553 -12.56 -3.77 45.96
CA ARG A 553 -13.54 -2.75 45.51
C ARG A 553 -14.65 -2.50 46.53
N GLY A 554 -14.71 -3.28 47.61
CA GLY A 554 -15.79 -3.20 48.60
C GLY A 554 -17.11 -3.77 48.05
N PRO A 555 -18.27 -3.34 48.58
CA PRO A 555 -19.56 -3.84 48.15
C PRO A 555 -19.89 -3.41 46.71
N ILE A 556 -20.14 -4.38 45.83
CA ILE A 556 -20.58 -4.15 44.45
C ILE A 556 -22.11 -4.30 44.39
N ARG A 557 -22.78 -3.31 43.80
CA ARG A 557 -24.24 -3.28 43.71
C ARG A 557 -24.77 -4.31 42.69
N PRO A 558 -25.89 -5.00 42.96
CA PRO A 558 -26.47 -6.00 42.04
C PRO A 558 -26.73 -5.51 40.61
N ASP A 559 -27.19 -4.27 40.46
CA ASP A 559 -27.49 -3.64 39.17
C ASP A 559 -26.25 -3.48 38.26
N LEU A 560 -25.05 -3.54 38.82
CA LEU A 560 -23.79 -3.48 38.06
C LEU A 560 -23.35 -4.86 37.54
N PHE A 561 -23.58 -5.94 38.29
CA PHE A 561 -23.01 -7.26 37.97
C PHE A 561 -24.01 -8.31 37.49
N ILE A 562 -25.31 -8.23 37.85
CA ILE A 562 -26.32 -9.16 37.35
C ILE A 562 -26.47 -9.03 35.81
N PRO A 563 -26.61 -7.83 35.21
CA PRO A 563 -26.71 -7.71 33.75
C PRO A 563 -25.44 -8.17 33.02
N LEU A 564 -24.28 -8.17 33.69
CA LEU A 564 -23.04 -8.71 33.16
C LEU A 564 -23.01 -10.24 33.22
N ALA A 565 -23.43 -10.83 34.34
CA ALA A 565 -23.59 -12.27 34.48
C ALA A 565 -24.59 -12.84 33.45
N GLU A 566 -25.65 -12.09 33.14
CA GLU A 566 -26.59 -12.44 32.08
C GLU A 566 -25.99 -12.28 30.67
N ARG A 567 -25.28 -11.18 30.38
CA ARG A 567 -24.68 -10.96 29.03
C ARG A 567 -23.55 -11.95 28.69
N HIS A 568 -22.86 -12.48 29.70
CA HIS A 568 -21.70 -13.36 29.52
C HIS A 568 -21.95 -14.83 29.92
N ASP A 569 -23.23 -15.22 30.04
CA ASP A 569 -23.67 -16.58 30.35
C ASP A 569 -22.97 -17.15 31.60
N ARG A 570 -23.18 -16.46 32.74
CA ARG A 570 -22.73 -16.81 34.10
C ARG A 570 -23.85 -16.72 35.16
N ILE A 571 -25.05 -16.32 34.75
CA ILE A 571 -26.20 -16.21 35.65
C ILE A 571 -26.66 -17.58 36.17
N ASP A 572 -26.36 -18.67 35.45
CA ASP A 572 -26.63 -20.06 35.83
C ASP A 572 -25.99 -20.46 37.17
N ARG A 573 -24.67 -20.26 37.30
CA ARG A 573 -23.90 -20.59 38.52
C ARG A 573 -24.36 -19.75 39.70
N LEU A 574 -24.66 -18.47 39.45
CA LEU A 574 -25.12 -17.55 40.48
C LEU A 574 -26.49 -17.97 41.02
N THR A 575 -27.45 -18.26 40.13
CA THR A 575 -28.80 -18.69 40.51
C THR A 575 -28.77 -20.03 41.27
N LEU A 576 -27.94 -21.00 40.87
CA LEU A 576 -27.76 -22.25 41.62
C LEU A 576 -27.17 -22.01 43.02
N ALA A 577 -26.20 -21.11 43.17
CA ALA A 577 -25.59 -20.77 44.46
C ALA A 577 -26.60 -20.07 45.40
N VAL A 578 -27.38 -19.11 44.90
CA VAL A 578 -28.43 -18.43 45.67
C VAL A 578 -29.55 -19.40 46.06
N THR A 579 -29.97 -20.28 45.14
CA THR A 579 -30.99 -21.31 45.41
C THR A 579 -30.54 -22.28 46.51
N ARG A 580 -29.28 -22.73 46.48
CA ARG A 580 -28.70 -23.58 47.54
C ARG A 580 -28.74 -22.87 48.90
N ALA A 581 -28.29 -21.60 48.96
CA ALA A 581 -28.32 -20.81 50.19
C ALA A 581 -29.75 -20.56 50.72
N ALA A 582 -30.74 -20.38 49.83
CA ALA A 582 -32.15 -20.27 50.22
C ALA A 582 -32.66 -21.60 50.83
N LEU A 583 -32.37 -22.75 50.20
CA LEU A 583 -32.76 -24.07 50.71
C LEU A 583 -32.07 -24.40 52.06
N ASP A 584 -30.78 -24.10 52.21
CA ASP A 584 -30.04 -24.19 53.49
C ASP A 584 -30.66 -23.31 54.60
N THR A 585 -31.28 -22.18 54.22
CA THR A 585 -32.01 -21.31 55.14
C THR A 585 -33.38 -21.89 55.48
N LEU A 586 -34.11 -22.43 54.51
CA LEU A 586 -35.41 -23.09 54.71
C LEU A 586 -35.33 -24.33 55.61
N GLN A 587 -34.18 -25.02 55.66
CA GLN A 587 -33.93 -26.09 56.65
C GLN A 587 -34.00 -25.58 58.11
N LYS A 588 -33.62 -24.32 58.35
CA LYS A 588 -33.57 -23.68 59.68
C LYS A 588 -34.83 -22.87 59.98
N ALA A 589 -35.38 -22.21 58.96
CA ALA A 589 -36.56 -21.36 59.02
C ALA A 589 -37.81 -22.14 58.55
N THR A 590 -38.34 -23.02 59.39
CA THR A 590 -39.41 -23.95 59.00
C THR A 590 -40.80 -23.31 58.81
N ALA A 591 -41.01 -22.09 59.30
CA ALA A 591 -42.28 -21.37 59.26
C ALA A 591 -42.41 -20.32 58.14
N VAL A 592 -41.44 -20.23 57.22
CA VAL A 592 -41.43 -19.24 56.12
C VAL A 592 -41.19 -19.88 54.76
N SER A 593 -41.54 -19.16 53.71
CA SER A 593 -41.10 -19.38 52.33
C SER A 593 -39.93 -18.46 51.97
N ILE A 594 -39.14 -18.80 50.95
CA ILE A 594 -38.08 -17.94 50.43
C ILE A 594 -38.18 -17.83 48.92
N ALA A 595 -38.17 -16.60 48.41
CA ALA A 595 -38.16 -16.28 47.00
C ALA A 595 -36.74 -16.09 46.45
N VAL A 596 -36.51 -16.59 45.23
CA VAL A 596 -35.24 -16.48 44.51
C VAL A 596 -35.51 -15.97 43.10
N ASN A 597 -34.78 -14.93 42.69
CA ASN A 597 -34.83 -14.37 41.34
C ASN A 597 -34.27 -15.35 40.30
N LEU A 598 -35.01 -15.56 39.21
CA LEU A 598 -34.69 -16.49 38.12
C LEU A 598 -34.68 -15.77 36.77
N SER A 599 -33.52 -15.70 36.12
CA SER A 599 -33.35 -15.04 34.82
C SER A 599 -34.08 -15.78 33.69
N ALA A 600 -34.65 -14.99 32.77
CA ALA A 600 -35.30 -15.43 31.53
C ALA A 600 -34.52 -16.50 30.76
N LYS A 601 -33.20 -16.27 30.62
CA LYS A 601 -32.30 -17.12 29.84
C LYS A 601 -32.23 -18.56 30.36
N LEU A 602 -32.48 -18.76 31.66
CA LEU A 602 -32.34 -20.04 32.33
C LEU A 602 -33.57 -20.93 32.15
N LEU A 603 -34.77 -20.37 31.93
CA LEU A 603 -36.01 -21.14 31.74
C LEU A 603 -35.90 -22.11 30.55
N ALA A 604 -35.32 -21.65 29.44
CA ALA A 604 -35.10 -22.46 28.23
C ALA A 604 -33.80 -23.29 28.26
N ASP A 605 -32.92 -23.12 29.26
CA ASP A 605 -31.65 -23.86 29.30
C ASP A 605 -31.82 -25.24 29.94
N ALA A 606 -31.89 -26.27 29.09
CA ALA A 606 -31.94 -27.66 29.51
C ALA A 606 -30.72 -28.12 30.34
N ARG A 607 -29.57 -27.43 30.31
CA ARG A 607 -28.42 -27.72 31.17
C ARG A 607 -28.65 -27.17 32.58
N PHE A 608 -29.04 -25.91 32.71
CA PHE A 608 -29.43 -25.32 33.98
C PHE A 608 -30.57 -26.12 34.64
N ASN A 609 -31.65 -26.41 33.90
CA ASN A 609 -32.81 -27.13 34.43
C ASN A 609 -32.42 -28.50 35.02
N ARG A 610 -31.48 -29.24 34.41
CA ARG A 610 -30.94 -30.50 34.98
C ARG A 610 -30.11 -30.27 36.24
N ALA A 611 -29.20 -29.28 36.24
CA ALA A 611 -28.38 -28.98 37.41
C ALA A 611 -29.20 -28.46 38.60
N LEU A 612 -30.32 -27.78 38.32
CA LEU A 612 -31.29 -27.38 39.32
C LEU A 612 -32.12 -28.57 39.80
N ASP A 613 -32.55 -29.47 38.92
CA ASP A 613 -33.24 -30.71 39.31
C ASP A 613 -32.38 -31.58 40.24
N ASP A 614 -31.09 -31.73 39.93
CA ASP A 614 -30.11 -32.42 40.80
C ASP A 614 -30.01 -31.71 42.17
N LEU A 615 -29.90 -30.37 42.19
CA LEU A 615 -29.87 -29.57 43.43
C LEU A 615 -31.14 -29.73 44.26
N LEU A 616 -32.33 -29.69 43.66
CA LEU A 616 -33.61 -29.80 44.37
C LEU A 616 -33.80 -31.20 44.97
N GLY A 617 -33.27 -32.25 44.30
CA GLY A 617 -33.29 -33.62 44.79
C GLY A 617 -32.63 -33.82 46.15
N ASP A 618 -31.57 -33.06 46.45
CA ASP A 618 -30.85 -33.11 47.73
C ASP A 618 -31.67 -32.56 48.92
N TYR A 619 -32.70 -31.73 48.68
CA TYR A 619 -33.39 -30.94 49.71
C TYR A 619 -34.84 -31.32 49.99
N GLY A 620 -35.47 -32.20 49.20
CA GLY A 620 -36.77 -32.82 49.54
C GLY A 620 -37.88 -31.83 49.98
N PRO A 621 -38.46 -31.96 51.19
CA PRO A 621 -39.65 -31.20 51.62
C PRO A 621 -39.41 -29.68 51.85
N GLN A 622 -38.17 -29.21 51.73
CA GLN A 622 -37.86 -27.78 51.73
C GLN A 622 -38.26 -27.10 50.41
N VAL A 623 -38.39 -27.86 49.32
CA VAL A 623 -38.70 -27.36 47.97
C VAL A 623 -40.10 -26.74 47.88
N ASP A 624 -41.08 -27.28 48.62
CA ASP A 624 -42.47 -26.76 48.69
C ASP A 624 -42.57 -25.31 49.23
N ARG A 625 -41.48 -24.80 49.82
CA ARG A 625 -41.38 -23.45 50.40
C ARG A 625 -40.41 -22.54 49.64
N LEU A 626 -39.94 -22.99 48.48
CA LEU A 626 -39.21 -22.17 47.52
C LEU A 626 -40.19 -21.44 46.60
N ILE A 627 -39.92 -20.16 46.33
CA ILE A 627 -40.62 -19.36 45.34
C ILE A 627 -39.60 -18.95 44.27
N PHE A 628 -39.92 -19.08 42.99
CA PHE A 628 -39.13 -18.45 41.91
C PHE A 628 -39.82 -17.18 41.42
N GLU A 629 -39.08 -16.08 41.43
CA GLU A 629 -39.48 -14.79 40.90
C GLU A 629 -38.93 -14.65 39.48
N VAL A 630 -39.81 -14.40 38.51
CA VAL A 630 -39.47 -14.18 37.09
C VAL A 630 -40.07 -12.85 36.64
N THR A 631 -39.30 -12.03 35.92
CA THR A 631 -39.79 -10.71 35.47
C THR A 631 -40.75 -10.82 34.29
N GLU A 632 -41.61 -9.81 34.10
CA GLU A 632 -42.57 -9.76 32.98
C GLU A 632 -41.94 -10.07 31.62
N SER A 633 -40.82 -9.41 31.30
CA SER A 633 -40.12 -9.58 30.02
C SER A 633 -39.50 -10.97 29.88
N ALA A 634 -39.20 -11.67 30.97
CA ALA A 634 -38.55 -12.97 30.96
C ALA A 634 -39.38 -14.06 30.29
N ALA A 635 -40.71 -13.99 30.44
CA ALA A 635 -41.63 -14.95 29.84
C ALA A 635 -41.78 -14.80 28.32
N MET A 636 -41.41 -13.65 27.73
CA MET A 636 -41.83 -13.27 26.38
C MET A 636 -40.96 -13.80 25.24
N ALA A 637 -39.71 -14.22 25.50
CA ALA A 637 -38.76 -14.57 24.45
C ALA A 637 -39.03 -15.94 23.78
N ASP A 638 -39.37 -16.95 24.58
CA ASP A 638 -39.90 -18.25 24.13
C ASP A 638 -40.95 -18.71 25.14
N MET A 639 -42.19 -18.27 24.90
CA MET A 639 -43.31 -18.45 25.83
C MET A 639 -43.65 -19.93 26.07
N ASP A 640 -43.50 -20.78 25.06
CA ASP A 640 -43.91 -22.19 25.17
C ASP A 640 -42.85 -23.00 25.94
N ALA A 641 -41.56 -22.71 25.72
CA ALA A 641 -40.48 -23.26 26.55
C ALA A 641 -40.54 -22.75 28.01
N ALA A 642 -40.81 -21.46 28.21
CA ALA A 642 -40.95 -20.86 29.53
C ALA A 642 -42.12 -21.47 30.32
N VAL A 643 -43.30 -21.61 29.71
CA VAL A 643 -44.46 -22.28 30.35
C VAL A 643 -44.10 -23.71 30.76
N ALA A 644 -43.49 -24.50 29.88
CA ALA A 644 -43.12 -25.88 30.18
C ALA A 644 -42.12 -26.01 31.36
N ALA A 645 -41.15 -25.09 31.46
CA ALA A 645 -40.22 -25.05 32.58
C ALA A 645 -40.90 -24.67 33.90
N LEU A 646 -41.76 -23.64 33.88
CA LEU A 646 -42.50 -23.19 35.07
C LEU A 646 -43.51 -24.23 35.57
N GLU A 647 -44.17 -24.97 34.67
CA GLU A 647 -45.01 -26.11 35.03
C GLU A 647 -44.18 -27.24 35.67
N ALA A 648 -42.98 -27.53 35.15
CA ALA A 648 -42.08 -28.54 35.72
C ALA A 648 -41.52 -28.16 37.11
N TYR A 649 -41.41 -26.87 37.42
CA TYR A 649 -41.11 -26.40 38.78
C TYR A 649 -42.31 -26.53 39.72
N ARG A 650 -43.51 -26.17 39.27
CA ARG A 650 -44.75 -26.36 40.06
C ARG A 650 -45.09 -27.81 40.34
N ALA A 651 -44.77 -28.72 39.42
CA ALA A 651 -44.90 -30.16 39.64
C ALA A 651 -44.01 -30.67 40.80
N ARG A 652 -43.04 -29.88 41.25
CA ARG A 652 -42.16 -30.14 42.40
C ARG A 652 -42.51 -29.34 43.66
N GLY A 653 -43.66 -28.65 43.68
CA GLY A 653 -44.13 -27.86 44.82
C GLY A 653 -43.65 -26.40 44.84
N ILE A 654 -42.76 -25.99 43.91
CA ILE A 654 -42.22 -24.62 43.87
C ILE A 654 -43.33 -23.63 43.45
N THR A 655 -43.47 -22.54 44.20
CA THR A 655 -44.40 -21.45 43.85
C THR A 655 -43.74 -20.55 42.79
N ILE A 656 -44.50 -20.12 41.78
CA ILE A 656 -44.01 -19.17 40.77
C ILE A 656 -44.65 -17.80 41.02
N SER A 657 -43.78 -16.79 41.11
CA SER A 657 -44.11 -15.39 41.32
C SER A 657 -43.69 -14.56 40.11
N MET A 658 -44.52 -13.62 39.69
CA MET A 658 -44.25 -12.70 38.58
C MET A 658 -43.79 -11.35 39.12
N ASP A 659 -42.64 -10.86 38.66
CA ASP A 659 -42.00 -9.63 39.12
C ASP A 659 -42.10 -8.46 38.13
N ASP A 660 -41.90 -7.24 38.65
CA ASP A 660 -41.95 -5.96 37.92
C ASP A 660 -43.29 -5.66 37.17
N TYR A 661 -44.41 -6.23 37.63
CA TYR A 661 -45.68 -6.11 36.91
C TYR A 661 -46.15 -4.65 36.76
N GLY A 662 -46.45 -4.26 35.52
CA GLY A 662 -46.93 -2.92 35.16
C GLY A 662 -45.86 -1.99 34.60
N THR A 663 -44.58 -2.39 34.62
CA THR A 663 -43.48 -1.59 34.05
C THR A 663 -43.29 -1.79 32.54
N GLY A 664 -43.93 -2.82 31.95
CA GLY A 664 -43.82 -3.18 30.53
C GLY A 664 -45.16 -3.24 29.77
N GLN A 665 -45.17 -3.93 28.63
CA GLN A 665 -46.35 -4.10 27.75
C GLN A 665 -47.15 -5.38 28.10
N SER A 666 -47.34 -5.65 29.39
CA SER A 666 -48.16 -6.74 29.91
C SER A 666 -49.56 -6.71 29.31
N THR A 667 -49.87 -7.74 28.50
CA THR A 667 -51.25 -8.02 28.08
C THR A 667 -51.84 -9.08 29.02
N LEU A 668 -53.09 -8.89 29.47
CA LEU A 668 -53.90 -9.85 30.26
C LEU A 668 -53.83 -11.32 29.78
N SER A 669 -53.53 -11.54 28.50
CA SER A 669 -53.28 -12.85 27.91
C SER A 669 -52.12 -13.62 28.55
N TYR A 670 -51.09 -12.96 29.09
CA TYR A 670 -49.90 -13.62 29.65
C TYR A 670 -50.14 -14.11 31.08
N LEU A 671 -50.75 -13.30 31.95
CA LEU A 671 -51.18 -13.73 33.30
C LEU A 671 -52.08 -14.97 33.25
N ARG A 672 -52.88 -15.13 32.20
CA ARG A 672 -53.75 -16.30 31.99
C ARG A 672 -53.02 -17.55 31.47
N ARG A 673 -51.86 -17.39 30.81
CA ARG A 673 -51.09 -18.49 30.21
C ARG A 673 -50.00 -19.02 31.13
N LEU A 674 -49.37 -18.15 31.91
CA LEU A 674 -48.28 -18.53 32.80
C LEU A 674 -48.86 -19.17 34.07
N PRO A 675 -48.22 -20.23 34.60
CA PRO A 675 -48.75 -20.93 35.77
C PRO A 675 -48.31 -20.21 37.05
N ILE A 676 -48.57 -18.92 37.17
CA ILE A 676 -48.20 -18.09 38.34
C ILE A 676 -49.18 -18.30 39.51
N ALA A 677 -48.71 -18.04 40.73
CA ALA A 677 -49.49 -18.11 41.97
C ALA A 677 -49.23 -16.93 42.93
N GLU A 678 -48.28 -16.06 42.57
CA GLU A 678 -47.96 -14.80 43.22
C GLU A 678 -47.68 -13.73 42.14
N LEU A 679 -48.04 -12.47 42.40
CA LEU A 679 -47.82 -11.32 41.52
C LEU A 679 -47.25 -10.16 42.35
N LYS A 680 -46.09 -9.64 41.97
CA LYS A 680 -45.43 -8.50 42.63
C LYS A 680 -45.77 -7.21 41.87
N ILE A 681 -46.29 -6.20 42.58
CA ILE A 681 -46.54 -4.86 42.05
C ILE A 681 -45.32 -3.99 42.36
N ASP A 682 -44.70 -3.43 41.32
CA ASP A 682 -43.49 -2.60 41.45
C ASP A 682 -43.70 -1.36 42.34
N ARG A 683 -42.63 -1.00 43.03
CA ARG A 683 -42.50 0.17 43.91
C ARG A 683 -42.99 1.47 43.28
N MET A 684 -42.79 1.70 41.97
CA MET A 684 -43.16 2.97 41.35
C MET A 684 -44.66 3.26 41.46
N PHE A 685 -45.50 2.23 41.41
CA PHE A 685 -46.95 2.35 41.60
C PHE A 685 -47.34 2.34 43.09
N VAL A 686 -46.67 1.53 43.90
CA VAL A 686 -47.05 1.33 45.31
C VAL A 686 -46.70 2.53 46.21
N GLN A 687 -45.52 3.12 46.05
CA GLN A 687 -44.96 4.10 47.00
C GLN A 687 -45.87 5.33 47.20
N HIS A 688 -46.59 5.75 46.16
CA HIS A 688 -47.44 6.95 46.18
C HIS A 688 -48.95 6.66 46.13
N ALA A 689 -49.37 5.39 46.05
CA ALA A 689 -50.79 5.02 45.89
C ALA A 689 -51.73 5.47 47.03
N HIS A 690 -51.19 5.82 48.20
CA HIS A 690 -51.98 6.36 49.32
C HIS A 690 -52.23 7.88 49.24
N VAL A 691 -51.55 8.60 48.32
CA VAL A 691 -51.69 10.06 48.10
C VAL A 691 -52.01 10.44 46.66
N ASN A 692 -51.64 9.62 45.67
CA ASN A 692 -51.96 9.83 44.26
C ASN A 692 -53.16 8.97 43.84
N ALA A 693 -54.22 9.62 43.34
CA ALA A 693 -55.45 8.96 42.95
C ALA A 693 -55.27 8.01 41.75
N ASP A 694 -54.39 8.33 40.79
CA ASP A 694 -54.19 7.50 39.60
C ASP A 694 -53.46 6.19 39.96
N ASP A 695 -52.40 6.29 40.77
CA ASP A 695 -51.69 5.12 41.33
C ASP A 695 -52.62 4.27 42.21
N ALA A 696 -53.48 4.91 43.01
CA ALA A 696 -54.47 4.24 43.85
C ALA A 696 -55.44 3.36 43.04
N VAL A 697 -55.89 3.84 41.87
CA VAL A 697 -56.75 3.08 40.96
C VAL A 697 -55.99 1.89 40.35
N LEU A 698 -54.75 2.11 39.88
CA LEU A 698 -53.92 1.05 39.29
C LEU A 698 -53.64 -0.09 40.28
N VAL A 699 -53.19 0.23 41.50
CA VAL A 699 -52.90 -0.76 42.53
C VAL A 699 -54.16 -1.54 42.92
N ARG A 700 -55.29 -0.86 43.18
CA ARG A 700 -56.56 -1.51 43.53
C ARG A 700 -57.07 -2.44 42.43
N SER A 701 -57.11 -1.96 41.18
CA SER A 701 -57.56 -2.76 40.04
C SER A 701 -56.65 -3.98 39.78
N THR A 702 -55.35 -3.85 40.06
CA THR A 702 -54.40 -4.97 39.93
C THR A 702 -54.62 -6.03 41.01
N ILE A 703 -54.86 -5.62 42.27
CA ILE A 703 -55.19 -6.55 43.36
C ILE A 703 -56.49 -7.31 43.07
N GLU A 704 -57.56 -6.58 42.72
CA GLU A 704 -58.86 -7.18 42.38
C GLU A 704 -58.77 -8.18 41.21
N LEU A 705 -57.98 -7.85 40.17
CA LEU A 705 -57.73 -8.74 39.02
C LEU A 705 -56.97 -10.01 39.43
N ALA A 706 -55.89 -9.88 40.21
CA ALA A 706 -55.08 -11.01 40.65
C ALA A 706 -55.90 -11.99 41.49
N HIS A 707 -56.70 -11.48 42.43
CA HIS A 707 -57.60 -12.29 43.26
C HIS A 707 -58.69 -13.00 42.44
N GLN A 708 -59.26 -12.35 41.42
CA GLN A 708 -60.20 -13.00 40.49
C GLN A 708 -59.57 -14.14 39.68
N LEU A 709 -58.24 -14.11 39.48
CA LEU A 709 -57.46 -15.17 38.85
C LEU A 709 -56.92 -16.22 39.85
N GLY A 710 -57.16 -16.06 41.16
CA GLY A 710 -56.64 -16.93 42.21
C GLY A 710 -55.15 -16.74 42.52
N ILE A 711 -54.60 -15.58 42.20
CA ILE A 711 -53.19 -15.22 42.36
C ILE A 711 -53.06 -14.29 43.58
N ARG A 712 -52.08 -14.56 44.46
CA ARG A 712 -51.78 -13.69 45.62
C ARG A 712 -50.94 -12.49 45.21
N VAL A 713 -51.03 -11.38 45.93
CA VAL A 713 -50.33 -10.14 45.59
C VAL A 713 -49.30 -9.75 46.65
N VAL A 714 -48.11 -9.37 46.18
CA VAL A 714 -47.06 -8.70 46.96
C VAL A 714 -46.97 -7.26 46.47
N ALA A 715 -47.06 -6.29 47.37
CA ALA A 715 -46.78 -4.89 47.05
C ALA A 715 -45.37 -4.51 47.51
N GLU A 716 -44.55 -4.01 46.60
CA GLU A 716 -43.15 -3.64 46.86
C GLU A 716 -42.95 -2.17 47.26
N GLY A 717 -41.81 -1.86 47.87
CA GLY A 717 -41.42 -0.47 48.15
C GLY A 717 -42.22 0.23 49.25
N VAL A 718 -42.83 -0.53 50.18
CA VAL A 718 -43.58 0.05 51.31
C VAL A 718 -42.61 0.64 52.34
N GLU A 719 -42.56 1.98 52.40
CA GLU A 719 -41.64 2.75 53.26
C GLU A 719 -42.35 3.52 54.39
N ASP A 720 -43.67 3.75 54.29
CA ASP A 720 -44.45 4.51 55.26
C ASP A 720 -45.77 3.82 55.66
N GLN A 721 -46.31 4.22 56.82
CA GLN A 721 -47.51 3.63 57.42
C GLN A 721 -48.79 3.90 56.60
N GLY A 722 -48.89 5.03 55.90
CA GLY A 722 -50.06 5.37 55.08
C GLY A 722 -50.17 4.46 53.85
N CYS A 723 -49.05 4.16 53.21
CA CYS A 723 -48.96 3.13 52.16
C CYS A 723 -49.36 1.75 52.69
N LEU A 724 -48.85 1.35 53.86
CA LEU A 724 -49.19 0.08 54.50
C LEU A 724 -50.69 -0.07 54.81
N ASP A 725 -51.31 0.98 55.33
CA ASP A 725 -52.73 0.98 55.68
C ASP A 725 -53.62 0.99 54.43
N PHE A 726 -53.26 1.77 53.40
CA PHE A 726 -53.92 1.74 52.10
C PHE A 726 -53.90 0.34 51.45
N LEU A 727 -52.76 -0.36 51.49
CA LEU A 727 -52.63 -1.70 50.92
C LEU A 727 -53.47 -2.73 51.68
N ARG A 728 -53.59 -2.59 53.00
CA ARG A 728 -54.49 -3.41 53.84
C ARG A 728 -55.96 -3.16 53.51
N ASP A 729 -56.36 -1.91 53.32
CA ASP A 729 -57.71 -1.54 52.89
C ASP A 729 -58.04 -1.98 51.45
N CYS A 730 -57.02 -2.16 50.61
CA CYS A 730 -57.16 -2.79 49.28
C CYS A 730 -57.16 -4.33 49.33
N GLY A 731 -56.92 -4.94 50.49
CA GLY A 731 -56.90 -6.39 50.66
C GLY A 731 -55.65 -7.11 50.16
N CYS A 732 -54.53 -6.40 49.96
CA CYS A 732 -53.27 -7.02 49.51
C CYS A 732 -52.81 -8.15 50.45
N ASP A 733 -52.25 -9.24 49.91
CA ASP A 733 -51.87 -10.42 50.71
C ASP A 733 -50.56 -10.18 51.49
N TYR A 734 -49.52 -9.71 50.79
CA TYR A 734 -48.18 -9.47 51.34
C TYR A 734 -47.66 -8.08 50.99
N VAL A 735 -46.75 -7.57 51.82
CA VAL A 735 -46.03 -6.32 51.57
C VAL A 735 -44.53 -6.47 51.84
N GLN A 736 -43.73 -5.81 51.02
CA GLN A 736 -42.27 -5.76 51.11
C GLN A 736 -41.78 -4.32 51.01
N GLY A 737 -40.80 -3.95 51.84
CA GLY A 737 -40.26 -2.60 51.85
C GLY A 737 -39.52 -2.27 53.14
N TRP A 738 -38.90 -1.09 53.22
CA TRP A 738 -38.06 -0.74 54.37
C TRP A 738 -38.83 -0.51 55.67
N LEU A 739 -40.16 -0.30 55.60
CA LEU A 739 -41.03 -0.28 56.78
C LEU A 739 -41.12 -1.67 57.44
N VAL A 740 -41.12 -2.73 56.63
CA VAL A 740 -41.15 -4.13 57.09
C VAL A 740 -39.76 -4.57 57.53
N GLY A 741 -38.75 -4.28 56.72
CA GLY A 741 -37.35 -4.59 57.01
C GLY A 741 -36.44 -4.36 55.81
N LYS A 742 -35.18 -4.04 56.10
CA LYS A 742 -34.11 -4.00 55.10
C LYS A 742 -33.58 -5.42 54.83
N PRO A 743 -32.93 -5.67 53.67
CA PRO A 743 -32.28 -6.96 53.40
C PRO A 743 -31.13 -7.24 54.39
N VAL A 744 -31.26 -8.26 55.22
CA VAL A 744 -30.30 -8.60 56.31
C VAL A 744 -29.61 -9.97 56.10
N PRO A 745 -28.41 -10.20 56.67
CA PRO A 745 -27.75 -11.51 56.65
C PRO A 745 -28.62 -12.66 57.21
N GLN A 746 -28.30 -13.91 56.85
CA GLN A 746 -29.02 -15.11 57.31
C GLN A 746 -29.23 -15.15 58.84
N ALA A 747 -28.20 -14.81 59.63
CA ALA A 747 -28.26 -14.88 61.09
C ALA A 747 -29.31 -13.92 61.68
N ASP A 748 -29.34 -12.68 61.19
CA ASP A 748 -30.28 -11.65 61.63
C ASP A 748 -31.70 -11.96 61.17
N PHE A 749 -31.86 -12.50 59.95
CA PHE A 749 -33.16 -12.98 59.45
C PHE A 749 -33.72 -14.11 60.31
N LEU A 750 -32.92 -15.12 60.63
CA LEU A 750 -33.32 -16.24 61.50
C LEU A 750 -33.68 -15.78 62.91
N ALA A 751 -33.02 -14.74 63.44
CA ALA A 751 -33.34 -14.15 64.74
C ALA A 751 -34.66 -13.34 64.74
N ALA A 752 -35.08 -12.82 63.58
CA ALA A 752 -36.32 -12.05 63.44
C ALA A 752 -37.58 -12.92 63.23
N ILE A 753 -37.42 -14.20 62.89
CA ILE A 753 -38.54 -15.13 62.66
C ILE A 753 -38.94 -15.83 63.97
N PRO A 754 -40.22 -15.83 64.37
CA PRO A 754 -40.67 -16.59 65.53
C PRO A 754 -40.50 -18.11 65.30
N PRO A 755 -40.06 -18.89 66.31
CA PRO A 755 -39.91 -20.33 66.17
C PRO A 755 -41.26 -20.98 65.84
N ALA A 756 -41.24 -21.97 64.93
CA ALA A 756 -42.44 -22.65 64.48
C ALA A 756 -43.22 -23.26 65.66
N GLN A 757 -44.50 -22.88 65.80
CA GLN A 757 -45.41 -23.60 66.70
C GLN A 757 -45.61 -25.00 66.13
N GLN A 758 -45.25 -26.03 66.91
CA GLN A 758 -45.59 -27.40 66.60
C GLN A 758 -47.12 -27.52 66.55
N ALA A 759 -47.67 -27.78 65.37
CA ALA A 759 -49.05 -28.22 65.24
C ALA A 759 -49.19 -29.59 65.91
N ALA A 760 -50.23 -29.74 66.73
CA ALA A 760 -50.58 -30.97 67.44
C ALA A 760 -51.63 -31.78 66.66
#